data_AF-A0A094GWS3-F1
#
_entry.id   AF-A0A094GWS3-F1
#
_cell.length_a   1.000
_cell.length_b   1.000
_cell.length_c   1.000
_cell.angle_alpha   90.00
_cell.angle_beta   90.00
_cell.angle_gamma   90.00
#
_symmetry.space_group_name_H-M   'P 1'
#
loop_
_entity.id
_entity.type
_entity.pdbx_description
1 polymer ?
#
loop_
_entity_poly.entity_id
_entity_poly.type
_entity_poly.pdbx_seq_one_letter_code
_entity_poly.pdbx_strand_id
1 'polypeptide(L)'
;MQSPREFRLNFVGDVMLGRLIDQLMPTHVYSPTEAKHLKAFKHHNPELQSYTQSSPWDTTLSLFRSGSLNLMNLETAATTSSEKWPEKAFNYRMHPSNIASLHIPPIDYAGLANNHTLDFCKEGLLDTVHSLKEAKIAFAGAGESREEATRPAVLELPRAEGRDEKMLVHQIHIYAASDHPSDWASEPGFHLIDYSPSTKERLKQLLTSQNILAPDIKIFSVHWGPNYSWQPAAEIRDMAHFLIDECGVDIIHGHSSHHVQGVETYKGKLIIYGCGDFVDDYAVSPGHRNNLSAVWRVAISENGGNGQKKLSLKSVEVFPTKTYLFQARALDRNDADHEWVVEKARGELGELGELGELDELDELVSWVRDSPLGTLSAPLPAKFLEDGKPFPYGYPWDTATTDRTDPRNVPNTGKVRQYNFVIERATLAPDGVQKNSLLINGQFPGPTIEANWGDTFQITVTNNITSPEEGTTLHWHGLHQEQTPWFDGVPSVSQCPIAPGKSFTYTFQADVYGTSWYHSHYSAQYADGLFGAMIIHGPADVHYDYDLGPIFLSDHYHTGYSELVKRYTGLRDVPNSNNNLINGKMNYNCDLTNATCTPNAGLSKFKFESGKLHRLRLINSGSDGTQKFTIDGHIMKVIANDFVPVHPYETNVITLGVGQRSDVLVRGTGRPKESFWMRSDISRRCSNSDQHHALAVIHYEKADTSTTPTSQATVYNETNCSNDPLDMTKPKFVLAPPRQPDFTQIVDIDFQTNAAGIGKWTINNQSFQANIDYAILLLANQGNTSYPNDPQWNVFNFGNSTSIRLILRSQIPISHPMHIHGHTFWVVAEGVGEWDGVVTHPENPQRRDTQLLDWGYPSPGKPSYMVIDFLANNPGVWPFHCHVAWHSTDGLSMNLLTRPDLITKLQIPPTISQTCSDWRDYRGLDTEALVIAAA
;
A
#
# COMPACT_ATOMS: atom_id res chain seq x y z
N MET A 1 29.82 11.16 4.51
CA MET A 1 29.21 11.10 5.86
C MET A 1 28.09 10.10 5.76
N GLN A 2 28.09 9.07 6.61
CA GLN A 2 27.01 8.08 6.67
C GLN A 2 25.69 8.81 6.98
N SER A 3 24.62 8.49 6.26
CA SER A 3 23.28 8.94 6.64
C SER A 3 22.96 8.39 8.03
N PRO A 4 22.40 9.20 8.95
CA PRO A 4 22.12 8.75 10.31
C PRO A 4 21.20 7.53 10.28
N ARG A 5 21.57 6.49 11.04
CA ARG A 5 20.76 5.27 11.10
C ARG A 5 19.48 5.55 11.88
N GLU A 6 18.37 5.03 11.40
CA GLU A 6 17.06 5.14 12.04
C GLU A 6 16.63 3.80 12.64
N PHE A 7 15.97 3.88 13.80
CA PHE A 7 15.37 2.77 14.52
C PHE A 7 13.89 3.08 14.80
N ARG A 8 13.06 2.04 14.90
CA ARG A 8 11.61 2.14 15.15
C ARG A 8 11.25 1.44 16.46
N LEU A 9 10.78 2.18 17.45
CA LEU A 9 10.33 1.62 18.73
C LEU A 9 8.80 1.57 18.73
N ASN A 10 8.22 0.38 18.80
CA ASN A 10 6.77 0.24 18.92
C ASN A 10 6.39 0.18 20.40
N PHE A 11 5.41 0.99 20.80
CA PHE A 11 4.77 0.97 22.11
C PHE A 11 3.32 0.56 21.94
N VAL A 12 2.83 -0.26 22.85
CA VAL A 12 1.40 -0.58 22.99
C VAL A 12 0.97 -0.43 24.43
N GLY A 13 -0.33 -0.34 24.65
CA GLY A 13 -0.88 -0.22 26.00
C GLY A 13 -1.01 -1.55 26.72
N ASP A 14 -2.16 -1.73 27.34
CA ASP A 14 -2.39 -2.80 28.29
C ASP A 14 -2.63 -4.15 27.58
N VAL A 15 -1.80 -5.15 27.91
CA VAL A 15 -1.87 -6.51 27.36
C VAL A 15 -2.29 -7.46 28.47
N MET A 16 -3.57 -7.84 28.47
CA MET A 16 -4.20 -8.67 29.49
C MET A 16 -4.53 -10.07 28.93
N LEU A 17 -3.58 -11.00 28.97
CA LEU A 17 -3.75 -12.36 28.41
C LEU A 17 -4.41 -13.36 29.37
N GLY A 18 -4.91 -12.90 30.52
CA GLY A 18 -5.51 -13.74 31.55
C GLY A 18 -6.96 -14.13 31.30
N ARG A 19 -7.57 -14.81 32.29
CA ARG A 19 -9.02 -15.09 32.34
C ARG A 19 -9.55 -15.81 31.08
N LEU A 20 -10.48 -15.20 30.33
CA LEU A 20 -11.08 -15.85 29.15
C LEU A 20 -10.05 -16.10 28.05
N ILE A 21 -9.04 -15.23 27.91
CA ILE A 21 -7.97 -15.37 26.92
C ILE A 21 -7.07 -16.55 27.28
N ASP A 22 -6.69 -16.69 28.55
CA ASP A 22 -5.91 -17.84 29.01
C ASP A 22 -6.67 -19.15 28.70
N GLN A 23 -7.96 -19.22 29.00
CA GLN A 23 -8.80 -20.40 28.72
C GLN A 23 -8.99 -20.72 27.24
N LEU A 24 -8.74 -19.75 26.35
CA LEU A 24 -8.69 -19.97 24.90
C LEU A 24 -7.39 -20.62 24.45
N MET A 25 -6.32 -20.50 25.25
CA MET A 25 -5.00 -21.05 24.93
C MET A 25 -4.94 -22.57 25.12
N PRO A 26 -4.04 -23.27 24.37
CA PRO A 26 -3.88 -24.71 24.48
C PRO A 26 -3.52 -25.20 25.89
N THR A 27 -2.73 -24.42 26.62
CA THR A 27 -2.39 -24.65 28.03
C THR A 27 -2.90 -23.47 28.84
N HIS A 28 -3.60 -23.71 29.94
CA HIS A 28 -4.27 -22.66 30.70
C HIS A 28 -4.49 -23.06 32.17
N VAL A 29 -4.70 -22.07 33.04
CA VAL A 29 -5.09 -22.30 34.42
C VAL A 29 -6.60 -22.44 34.51
N TYR A 30 -7.07 -23.69 34.63
CA TYR A 30 -8.50 -23.97 34.59
C TYR A 30 -9.30 -23.22 35.67
N SER A 31 -10.34 -22.52 35.22
CA SER A 31 -11.36 -21.85 36.05
C SER A 31 -12.75 -22.30 35.58
N PRO A 32 -13.54 -22.99 36.44
CA PRO A 32 -14.86 -23.47 36.05
C PRO A 32 -15.82 -22.38 35.57
N THR A 33 -15.74 -21.18 36.17
CA THR A 33 -16.61 -20.05 35.85
C THR A 33 -16.30 -19.49 34.46
N GLU A 34 -15.03 -19.23 34.18
CA GLU A 34 -14.57 -18.75 32.87
C GLU A 34 -14.79 -19.79 31.77
N ALA A 35 -14.52 -21.08 32.03
CA ALA A 35 -14.77 -22.16 31.08
C ALA A 35 -16.27 -22.25 30.70
N LYS A 36 -17.16 -22.04 31.67
CA LYS A 36 -18.61 -21.98 31.43
C LYS A 36 -18.99 -20.78 30.55
N HIS A 37 -18.45 -19.59 30.82
CA HIS A 37 -18.68 -18.41 29.98
C HIS A 37 -18.13 -18.62 28.57
N LEU A 38 -16.92 -19.17 28.46
CA LEU A 38 -16.26 -19.40 27.19
C LEU A 38 -17.01 -20.41 26.31
N LYS A 39 -17.60 -21.46 26.90
CA LYS A 39 -18.44 -22.40 26.17
C LYS A 39 -19.65 -21.70 25.52
N ALA A 40 -20.30 -20.79 26.24
CA ALA A 40 -21.40 -20.00 25.69
C ALA A 40 -20.92 -19.00 24.63
N PHE A 41 -19.74 -18.39 24.84
CA PHE A 41 -19.15 -17.42 23.93
C PHE A 41 -18.69 -18.06 22.61
N LYS A 42 -18.04 -19.23 22.66
CA LYS A 42 -17.63 -20.04 21.48
C LYS A 42 -18.81 -20.55 20.67
N HIS A 43 -19.98 -20.74 21.28
CA HIS A 43 -21.18 -21.13 20.55
C HIS A 43 -21.66 -20.02 19.61
N HIS A 44 -21.58 -18.76 20.06
CA HIS A 44 -21.96 -17.58 19.26
C HIS A 44 -20.83 -17.08 18.36
N ASN A 45 -19.57 -17.43 18.67
CA ASN A 45 -18.38 -17.02 17.92
C ASN A 45 -17.52 -18.26 17.58
N PRO A 46 -17.86 -19.02 16.52
CA PRO A 46 -17.15 -20.24 16.16
C PRO A 46 -15.66 -20.04 15.84
N GLU A 47 -15.28 -18.82 15.45
CA GLU A 47 -13.90 -18.40 15.16
C GLU A 47 -12.94 -18.65 16.34
N LEU A 48 -13.45 -18.58 17.57
CA LEU A 48 -12.68 -18.81 18.79
C LEU A 48 -12.32 -20.29 19.03
N GLN A 49 -12.81 -21.21 18.18
CA GLN A 49 -12.41 -22.62 18.27
C GLN A 49 -10.97 -22.85 17.79
N SER A 50 -10.45 -22.00 16.89
CA SER A 50 -9.08 -22.06 16.37
C SER A 50 -8.14 -21.06 17.05
N TYR A 51 -8.50 -20.57 18.25
CA TYR A 51 -7.68 -19.60 18.98
C TYR A 51 -6.37 -20.25 19.46
N THR A 52 -5.25 -19.57 19.24
CA THR A 52 -3.91 -20.04 19.61
C THR A 52 -3.11 -18.92 20.26
N GLN A 53 -1.86 -19.21 20.64
CA GLN A 53 -0.94 -18.20 21.17
C GLN A 53 -0.68 -17.04 20.19
N SER A 54 -0.86 -17.22 18.87
CA SER A 54 -0.72 -16.10 17.91
C SER A 54 -1.95 -15.22 17.78
N SER A 55 -3.13 -15.73 18.16
CA SER A 55 -4.42 -15.07 17.95
C SER A 55 -4.53 -13.69 18.60
N PRO A 56 -4.03 -13.42 19.83
CA PRO A 56 -4.10 -12.09 20.45
C PRO A 56 -3.60 -10.95 19.55
N TRP A 57 -2.68 -11.22 18.63
CA TRP A 57 -1.95 -10.23 17.86
C TRP A 57 -2.49 -10.00 16.44
N ASP A 58 -3.26 -10.96 15.90
CA ASP A 58 -3.94 -10.91 14.60
C ASP A 58 -3.22 -10.07 13.51
N THR A 59 -3.87 -9.03 12.97
CA THR A 59 -3.33 -8.24 11.85
C THR A 59 -2.18 -7.31 12.26
N THR A 60 -1.91 -7.13 13.55
CA THR A 60 -0.85 -6.23 14.05
C THR A 60 0.55 -6.87 14.03
N LEU A 61 0.68 -8.18 13.78
CA LEU A 61 1.96 -8.89 13.76
C LEU A 61 2.99 -8.29 12.78
N SER A 62 2.53 -7.79 11.63
CA SER A 62 3.39 -7.14 10.64
C SER A 62 4.07 -5.88 11.20
N LEU A 63 3.34 -5.11 12.03
CA LEU A 63 3.85 -3.91 12.67
C LEU A 63 4.97 -4.24 13.66
N PHE A 64 4.79 -5.25 14.51
CA PHE A 64 5.81 -5.68 15.47
C PHE A 64 7.07 -6.25 14.81
N ARG A 65 6.92 -7.01 13.71
CA ARG A 65 8.05 -7.57 12.96
C ARG A 65 8.91 -6.50 12.29
N SER A 66 8.30 -5.37 11.92
CA SER A 66 9.01 -4.21 11.35
C SER A 66 9.63 -3.28 12.40
N GLY A 67 9.38 -3.51 13.69
CA GLY A 67 9.93 -2.74 14.81
C GLY A 67 11.35 -3.16 15.18
N SER A 68 12.19 -2.18 15.52
CA SER A 68 13.53 -2.38 16.09
C SER A 68 13.48 -2.84 17.53
N LEU A 69 12.56 -2.29 18.34
CA LEU A 69 12.17 -2.81 19.65
C LEU A 69 10.64 -2.71 19.80
N ASN A 70 10.05 -3.64 20.56
CA ASN A 70 8.63 -3.69 20.86
C ASN A 70 8.40 -3.72 22.37
N LEU A 71 7.65 -2.75 22.88
CA LEU A 71 7.44 -2.48 24.30
C LEU A 71 5.94 -2.52 24.63
N MET A 72 5.58 -3.15 25.75
CA MET A 72 4.19 -3.27 26.21
C MET A 72 4.07 -3.17 27.74
N ASN A 73 2.85 -2.95 28.25
CA ASN A 73 2.51 -3.19 29.65
C ASN A 73 1.88 -4.59 29.80
N LEU A 74 2.53 -5.50 30.54
CA LEU A 74 1.98 -6.84 30.79
C LEU A 74 1.09 -6.78 32.03
N GLU A 75 -0.20 -6.57 31.81
CA GLU A 75 -1.18 -6.33 32.88
C GLU A 75 -1.88 -7.64 33.29
N THR A 76 -1.10 -8.69 33.56
CA THR A 76 -1.60 -10.00 34.00
C THR A 76 -0.48 -10.76 34.71
N ALA A 77 -0.81 -11.46 35.80
CA ALA A 77 0.15 -12.35 36.47
C ALA A 77 0.30 -13.68 35.70
N ALA A 78 1.54 -14.08 35.40
CA ALA A 78 1.84 -15.37 34.80
C ALA A 78 2.12 -16.39 35.91
N THR A 79 1.07 -17.02 36.44
CA THR A 79 1.17 -17.87 37.64
C THR A 79 0.07 -18.93 37.67
N THR A 80 0.39 -20.09 38.26
CA THR A 80 -0.61 -21.12 38.61
C THR A 80 -1.14 -20.96 40.04
N SER A 81 -0.62 -20.04 40.83
CA SER A 81 -1.05 -19.82 42.21
C SER A 81 -2.55 -19.49 42.26
N SER A 82 -3.21 -20.01 43.30
CA SER A 82 -4.63 -19.78 43.56
C SER A 82 -4.88 -18.76 44.67
N GLU A 83 -3.83 -18.36 45.40
CA GLU A 83 -3.95 -17.36 46.45
C GLU A 83 -4.12 -15.99 45.82
N LYS A 84 -5.25 -15.33 46.09
CA LYS A 84 -5.57 -14.02 45.53
C LYS A 84 -5.29 -12.92 46.54
N TRP A 85 -4.93 -11.75 46.05
CA TRP A 85 -4.89 -10.56 46.90
C TRP A 85 -6.27 -10.33 47.55
N PRO A 86 -6.35 -10.13 48.88
CA PRO A 86 -7.62 -9.97 49.58
C PRO A 86 -8.45 -8.79 49.06
N GLU A 87 -9.77 -8.96 49.04
CA GLU A 87 -10.76 -7.88 48.79
C GLU A 87 -10.62 -7.14 47.44
N LYS A 88 -9.88 -7.71 46.48
CA LYS A 88 -9.77 -7.18 45.13
C LYS A 88 -10.89 -7.68 44.22
N ALA A 89 -11.50 -6.76 43.46
CA ALA A 89 -12.64 -7.06 42.60
C ALA A 89 -12.30 -7.96 41.39
N PHE A 90 -11.14 -7.74 40.76
CA PHE A 90 -10.71 -8.47 39.57
C PHE A 90 -9.27 -8.97 39.76
N ASN A 91 -9.04 -10.24 39.41
CA ASN A 91 -7.71 -10.85 39.39
C ASN A 91 -7.46 -11.49 38.01
N TYR A 92 -6.35 -11.15 37.38
CA TYR A 92 -5.90 -11.67 36.10
C TYR A 92 -4.71 -12.58 36.31
N ARG A 93 -4.89 -13.85 35.93
CA ARG A 93 -3.78 -14.78 35.73
C ARG A 93 -3.85 -15.44 34.37
N MET A 94 -2.69 -15.76 33.86
CA MET A 94 -2.49 -16.71 32.77
C MET A 94 -1.53 -17.81 33.20
N HIS A 95 -1.57 -18.95 32.51
CA HIS A 95 -0.60 -20.00 32.71
C HIS A 95 0.82 -19.53 32.32
N PRO A 96 1.87 -19.77 33.12
CA PRO A 96 3.25 -19.32 32.82
C PRO A 96 3.75 -19.66 31.41
N SER A 97 3.38 -20.83 30.87
CA SER A 97 3.75 -21.23 29.50
C SER A 97 3.20 -20.31 28.39
N ASN A 98 2.18 -19.51 28.68
CA ASN A 98 1.60 -18.57 27.72
C ASN A 98 2.42 -17.29 27.57
N ILE A 99 3.47 -17.10 28.36
CA ILE A 99 4.53 -16.11 28.05
C ILE A 99 5.13 -16.36 26.65
N ALA A 100 5.09 -17.59 26.13
CA ALA A 100 5.48 -17.89 24.74
C ALA A 100 4.67 -17.11 23.69
N SER A 101 3.43 -16.68 24.02
CA SER A 101 2.64 -15.79 23.17
C SER A 101 3.37 -14.47 22.87
N LEU A 102 4.20 -14.00 23.80
CA LEU A 102 4.96 -12.75 23.69
C LEU A 102 6.19 -12.85 22.78
N HIS A 103 6.54 -14.04 22.27
CA HIS A 103 7.60 -14.22 21.28
C HIS A 103 7.09 -14.20 19.84
N ILE A 104 5.77 -14.32 19.64
CA ILE A 104 5.17 -14.36 18.32
C ILE A 104 5.26 -12.99 17.64
N PRO A 105 4.81 -11.89 18.28
CA PRO A 105 5.48 -10.60 18.10
C PRO A 105 6.83 -10.68 18.81
N PRO A 106 7.93 -10.15 18.25
CA PRO A 106 9.21 -10.12 18.95
C PRO A 106 9.19 -9.04 20.04
N ILE A 107 8.51 -9.28 21.16
CA ILE A 107 8.46 -8.35 22.31
C ILE A 107 9.80 -8.35 23.03
N ASP A 108 10.36 -7.16 23.23
CA ASP A 108 11.66 -6.97 23.88
C ASP A 108 11.51 -6.55 25.34
N TYR A 109 10.41 -5.88 25.68
CA TYR A 109 10.15 -5.36 27.03
C TYR A 109 8.70 -5.51 27.47
N ALA A 110 8.53 -5.88 28.75
CA ALA A 110 7.25 -5.90 29.46
C ALA A 110 7.32 -5.04 30.74
N GLY A 111 6.45 -4.04 30.85
CA GLY A 111 6.22 -3.31 32.09
C GLY A 111 5.42 -4.15 33.09
N LEU A 112 5.89 -4.19 34.34
CA LEU A 112 5.26 -4.93 35.45
C LEU A 112 4.84 -4.03 36.62
N ALA A 113 5.08 -2.73 36.55
CA ALA A 113 4.48 -1.81 37.52
C ALA A 113 3.09 -1.43 37.01
N ASN A 114 2.12 -2.28 37.29
CA ASN A 114 0.71 -2.04 36.99
C ASN A 114 -0.15 -2.63 38.10
N ASN A 115 -1.42 -2.26 38.09
CA ASN A 115 -2.35 -2.63 39.13
C ASN A 115 -2.71 -4.13 39.13
N HIS A 116 -2.22 -5.00 38.24
CA HIS A 116 -2.57 -6.44 38.17
C HIS A 116 -1.41 -7.39 38.50
N THR A 117 -0.21 -6.86 38.77
CA THR A 117 1.00 -7.66 38.98
C THR A 117 1.01 -8.49 40.27
N LEU A 118 0.40 -7.98 41.34
CA LEU A 118 0.28 -8.66 42.65
C LEU A 118 -1.10 -9.31 42.87
N ASP A 119 -1.86 -9.57 41.79
CA ASP A 119 -3.18 -10.19 41.87
C ASP A 119 -3.21 -11.52 42.62
N PHE A 120 -2.09 -12.24 42.55
CA PHE A 120 -1.88 -13.53 43.21
C PHE A 120 -0.76 -13.45 44.25
N CYS A 121 -0.71 -12.32 44.95
CA CYS A 121 0.23 -12.02 46.03
C CYS A 121 1.69 -12.15 45.56
N LYS A 122 2.60 -12.26 46.53
CA LYS A 122 4.04 -12.37 46.28
C LYS A 122 4.41 -13.56 45.40
N GLU A 123 3.73 -14.70 45.52
CA GLU A 123 3.99 -15.87 44.69
C GLU A 123 3.71 -15.57 43.21
N GLY A 124 2.56 -14.97 42.89
CA GLY A 124 2.22 -14.61 41.52
C GLY A 124 3.17 -13.60 40.89
N LEU A 125 3.66 -12.62 41.68
CA LEU A 125 4.70 -11.69 41.22
C LEU A 125 6.00 -12.43 40.89
N LEU A 126 6.46 -13.32 41.79
CA LEU A 126 7.71 -14.05 41.60
C LEU A 126 7.63 -15.00 40.39
N ASP A 127 6.52 -15.73 40.23
CA ASP A 127 6.28 -16.59 39.07
C ASP A 127 6.34 -15.80 37.76
N THR A 128 5.74 -14.59 37.74
CA THR A 128 5.74 -13.72 36.55
C THR A 128 7.16 -13.27 36.21
N VAL A 129 7.90 -12.81 37.22
CA VAL A 129 9.31 -12.39 37.08
C VAL A 129 10.18 -13.55 36.58
N HIS A 130 10.03 -14.74 37.16
CA HIS A 130 10.78 -15.94 36.76
C HIS A 130 10.44 -16.37 35.33
N SER A 131 9.17 -16.32 34.95
CA SER A 131 8.73 -16.67 33.59
C SER A 131 9.31 -15.72 32.53
N LEU A 132 9.37 -14.41 32.81
CA LEU A 132 9.99 -13.44 31.90
C LEU A 132 11.52 -13.60 31.83
N LYS A 133 12.19 -13.89 32.96
CA LYS A 133 13.62 -14.23 33.00
C LYS A 133 13.91 -15.47 32.14
N GLU A 134 13.10 -16.52 32.24
CA GLU A 134 13.23 -17.74 31.46
C GLU A 134 13.00 -17.48 29.95
N ALA A 135 12.00 -16.66 29.63
CA ALA A 135 11.70 -16.23 28.26
C ALA A 135 12.71 -15.22 27.69
N LYS A 136 13.63 -14.68 28.50
CA LYS A 136 14.59 -13.64 28.09
C LYS A 136 13.92 -12.35 27.58
N ILE A 137 12.77 -12.01 28.14
CA ILE A 137 12.09 -10.73 27.89
C ILE A 137 12.50 -9.76 28.99
N ALA A 138 12.97 -8.56 28.62
CA ALA A 138 13.36 -7.58 29.62
C ALA A 138 12.12 -7.00 30.33
N PHE A 139 12.27 -6.60 31.59
CA PHE A 139 11.16 -6.05 32.37
C PHE A 139 11.65 -5.04 33.41
N ALA A 140 10.74 -4.17 33.85
CA ALA A 140 10.97 -3.21 34.93
C ALA A 140 9.69 -2.98 35.74
N GLY A 141 9.83 -2.41 36.93
CA GLY A 141 8.71 -2.01 37.79
C GLY A 141 8.25 -3.06 38.81
N ALA A 142 8.72 -4.30 38.68
CA ALA A 142 8.58 -5.34 39.69
C ALA A 142 9.81 -6.26 39.72
N GLY A 143 10.02 -6.99 40.81
CA GLY A 143 11.16 -7.90 40.98
C GLY A 143 11.18 -8.63 42.33
N GLU A 144 12.22 -9.43 42.54
CA GLU A 144 12.40 -10.21 43.78
C GLU A 144 12.74 -9.35 45.00
N SER A 145 13.21 -8.12 44.75
CA SER A 145 13.58 -7.13 45.77
C SER A 145 13.28 -5.71 45.31
N ARG A 146 13.41 -4.75 46.22
CA ARG A 146 13.27 -3.31 45.93
C ARG A 146 14.29 -2.84 44.92
N GLU A 147 15.52 -3.32 45.04
CA GLU A 147 16.60 -3.00 44.12
C GLU A 147 16.28 -3.49 42.70
N GLU A 148 15.71 -4.68 42.52
CA GLU A 148 15.30 -5.17 41.19
C GLU A 148 14.07 -4.40 40.65
N ALA A 149 13.05 -4.16 41.48
CA ALA A 149 11.83 -3.46 41.07
C ALA A 149 12.09 -2.02 40.59
N THR A 150 13.12 -1.37 41.15
CA THR A 150 13.50 0.03 40.82
C THR A 150 14.60 0.14 39.76
N ARG A 151 15.22 -0.97 39.38
CA ARG A 151 16.28 -1.00 38.37
C ARG A 151 15.68 -0.90 36.96
N PRO A 152 16.32 -0.20 36.01
CA PRO A 152 15.84 -0.18 34.64
C PRO A 152 16.04 -1.52 33.94
N ALA A 153 15.15 -1.83 33.01
CA ALA A 153 15.46 -2.75 31.91
C ALA A 153 16.46 -2.06 30.97
N VAL A 154 17.49 -2.81 30.56
CA VAL A 154 18.54 -2.31 29.67
C VAL A 154 18.44 -3.07 28.35
N LEU A 155 18.04 -2.37 27.30
CA LEU A 155 17.94 -2.90 25.94
C LEU A 155 18.98 -2.29 25.03
N GLU A 156 19.32 -3.00 23.96
CA GLU A 156 20.33 -2.56 23.00
C GLU A 156 19.74 -2.37 21.61
N LEU A 157 20.14 -1.27 20.95
CA LEU A 157 19.85 -1.01 19.54
C LEU A 157 21.13 -1.01 18.71
N PRO A 158 21.16 -1.72 17.56
CA PRO A 158 20.18 -2.75 17.16
C PRO A 158 20.19 -3.96 18.11
N ARG A 159 19.20 -4.85 18.05
CA ARG A 159 19.18 -6.12 18.82
C ARG A 159 20.49 -6.90 18.70
N ALA A 160 20.84 -7.70 19.69
CA ALA A 160 22.08 -8.49 19.68
C ALA A 160 22.06 -9.56 18.56
N GLU A 161 20.90 -10.17 18.35
CA GLU A 161 20.68 -11.14 17.29
C GLU A 161 20.72 -10.46 15.91
N GLY A 162 21.60 -10.94 15.02
CA GLY A 162 21.78 -10.37 13.68
C GLY A 162 22.64 -9.10 13.61
N ARG A 163 23.27 -8.69 14.72
CA ARG A 163 24.16 -7.52 14.79
C ARG A 163 25.53 -7.78 14.13
N ASP A 164 26.03 -6.82 13.35
CA ASP A 164 27.43 -6.79 12.91
C ASP A 164 28.32 -6.24 14.05
N GLU A 165 29.46 -6.88 14.32
CA GLU A 165 30.42 -6.51 15.38
C GLU A 165 30.90 -5.05 15.30
N LYS A 166 30.78 -4.41 14.13
CA LYS A 166 31.17 -3.01 13.92
C LYS A 166 30.06 -1.99 14.17
N MET A 167 28.83 -2.44 14.44
CA MET A 167 27.71 -1.54 14.67
C MET A 167 27.87 -0.82 16.01
N LEU A 168 27.58 0.48 16.00
CA LEU A 168 27.39 1.24 17.23
C LEU A 168 26.20 0.62 17.98
N VAL A 169 26.42 0.34 19.27
CA VAL A 169 25.39 -0.18 20.16
C VAL A 169 24.93 0.97 21.02
N HIS A 170 23.64 1.27 20.92
CA HIS A 170 22.97 2.24 21.77
C HIS A 170 22.28 1.53 22.92
N GLN A 171 22.37 2.12 24.10
CA GLN A 171 21.71 1.61 25.30
C GLN A 171 20.41 2.36 25.54
N ILE A 172 19.33 1.61 25.71
CA ILE A 172 17.98 2.12 26.00
C ILE A 172 17.63 1.67 27.41
N HIS A 173 17.43 2.62 28.33
CA HIS A 173 17.05 2.30 29.70
C HIS A 173 15.56 2.58 29.90
N ILE A 174 14.84 1.57 30.36
CA ILE A 174 13.41 1.66 30.60
C ILE A 174 13.17 1.48 32.09
N TYR A 175 12.66 2.52 32.73
CA TYR A 175 12.21 2.51 34.12
C TYR A 175 10.70 2.34 34.13
N ALA A 176 10.15 1.69 35.15
CA ALA A 176 8.71 1.60 35.30
C ALA A 176 8.24 1.77 36.74
N ALA A 177 7.05 2.35 36.89
CA ALA A 177 6.39 2.57 38.18
C ALA A 177 4.88 2.64 38.03
N SER A 178 4.17 2.49 39.14
CA SER A 178 2.72 2.68 39.20
C SER A 178 2.33 3.56 40.38
N ASP A 179 1.28 4.36 40.24
CA ASP A 179 0.72 5.15 41.35
C ASP A 179 -0.36 4.41 42.15
N HIS A 180 -0.74 3.19 41.75
CA HIS A 180 -1.77 2.40 42.44
C HIS A 180 -1.61 0.88 42.21
N PRO A 181 -2.20 0.03 43.08
CA PRO A 181 -2.91 0.36 44.33
C PRO A 181 -1.96 0.67 45.50
N SER A 182 -2.37 1.58 46.40
CA SER A 182 -1.57 1.96 47.57
C SER A 182 -1.35 0.83 48.58
N ASP A 183 -2.20 -0.19 48.57
CA ASP A 183 -2.08 -1.37 49.45
C ASP A 183 -0.77 -2.14 49.21
N TRP A 184 -0.18 -1.99 48.02
CA TRP A 184 1.07 -2.65 47.63
C TRP A 184 2.31 -1.86 48.03
N ALA A 185 2.18 -0.70 48.70
CA ALA A 185 3.30 0.12 49.15
C ALA A 185 4.28 -0.63 50.08
N SER A 186 3.78 -1.66 50.78
CA SER A 186 4.59 -2.49 51.68
C SER A 186 5.34 -3.61 50.96
N GLU A 187 4.98 -3.94 49.72
CA GLU A 187 5.62 -4.99 48.95
C GLU A 187 6.94 -4.50 48.35
N PRO A 188 8.10 -4.98 48.82
CA PRO A 188 9.38 -4.46 48.36
C PRO A 188 9.64 -4.76 46.88
N GLY A 189 9.02 -5.80 46.32
CA GLY A 189 9.17 -6.21 44.94
C GLY A 189 8.33 -5.42 43.93
N PHE A 190 7.60 -4.37 44.34
CA PHE A 190 6.74 -3.57 43.46
C PHE A 190 7.11 -2.09 43.51
N HIS A 191 7.27 -1.44 42.36
CA HIS A 191 7.69 -0.06 42.29
C HIS A 191 6.49 0.91 42.31
N LEU A 192 6.04 1.23 43.52
CA LEU A 192 4.98 2.22 43.76
C LEU A 192 5.55 3.65 43.87
N ILE A 193 4.87 4.60 43.22
CA ILE A 193 5.12 6.05 43.29
C ILE A 193 3.86 6.79 43.75
N ASP A 194 4.04 8.04 44.17
CA ASP A 194 2.98 9.02 44.36
C ASP A 194 3.44 10.37 43.78
N TYR A 195 2.59 11.38 43.84
CA TYR A 195 2.87 12.72 43.31
C TYR A 195 3.58 13.64 44.31
N SER A 196 4.08 13.10 45.44
CA SER A 196 4.70 13.90 46.50
C SER A 196 6.08 14.45 46.10
N PRO A 197 6.51 15.59 46.68
CA PRO A 197 7.88 16.09 46.50
C PRO A 197 8.96 15.08 46.91
N SER A 198 8.70 14.26 47.93
CA SER A 198 9.61 13.18 48.34
C SER A 198 9.78 12.10 47.28
N THR A 199 8.70 11.74 46.58
CA THR A 199 8.80 10.77 45.48
C THR A 199 9.52 11.37 44.28
N LYS A 200 9.24 12.63 43.92
CA LYS A 200 9.98 13.34 42.88
C LYS A 200 11.49 13.35 43.16
N GLU A 201 11.90 13.71 44.39
CA GLU A 201 13.32 13.69 44.78
C GLU A 201 13.93 12.27 44.69
N ARG A 202 13.19 11.24 45.14
CA ARG A 202 13.63 9.84 45.01
C ARG A 202 13.79 9.42 43.54
N LEU A 203 12.84 9.78 42.67
CA LEU A 203 12.91 9.48 41.24
C LEU A 203 14.06 10.21 40.56
N LYS A 204 14.29 11.50 40.90
CA LYS A 204 15.45 12.26 40.43
C LYS A 204 16.75 11.58 40.82
N GLN A 205 16.91 11.19 42.08
CA GLN A 205 18.10 10.47 42.54
C GLN A 205 18.28 9.15 41.78
N LEU A 206 17.22 8.35 41.62
CA LEU A 206 17.24 7.09 40.89
C LEU A 206 17.67 7.27 39.42
N LEU A 207 17.02 8.20 38.72
CA LEU A 207 17.14 8.41 37.27
C LEU A 207 18.38 9.20 36.86
N THR A 208 19.01 9.93 37.79
CA THR A 208 20.20 10.76 37.52
C THR A 208 21.48 10.27 38.20
N SER A 209 21.43 9.19 39.00
CA SER A 209 22.61 8.66 39.69
C SER A 209 23.74 8.27 38.72
N GLN A 210 24.96 8.74 39.01
CA GLN A 210 26.14 8.57 38.12
C GLN A 210 26.73 7.15 38.08
N ASN A 211 26.17 6.20 38.84
CA ASN A 211 26.67 4.82 38.93
C ASN A 211 26.22 3.93 37.76
N ILE A 212 25.38 4.45 36.86
CA ILE A 212 24.90 3.76 35.66
C ILE A 212 25.38 4.57 34.45
N LEU A 213 25.96 3.91 33.43
CA LEU A 213 26.32 4.56 32.16
C LEU A 213 25.09 5.29 31.60
N ALA A 214 25.25 6.55 31.20
CA ALA A 214 24.15 7.33 30.64
C ALA A 214 23.61 6.65 29.37
N PRO A 215 22.30 6.34 29.29
CA PRO A 215 21.71 5.74 28.10
C PRO A 215 21.61 6.75 26.96
N ASP A 216 21.47 6.24 25.73
CA ASP A 216 21.19 7.04 24.55
C ASP A 216 19.74 7.54 24.53
N ILE A 217 18.81 6.73 25.04
CA ILE A 217 17.39 7.06 25.25
C ILE A 217 16.95 6.53 26.61
N LYS A 218 16.25 7.37 27.37
CA LYS A 218 15.61 7.01 28.63
C LYS A 218 14.10 6.99 28.47
N ILE A 219 13.48 5.86 28.80
CA ILE A 219 12.03 5.66 28.73
C ILE A 219 11.49 5.48 30.14
N PHE A 220 10.35 6.10 30.43
CA PHE A 220 9.61 5.90 31.67
C PHE A 220 8.22 5.33 31.36
N SER A 221 8.00 4.06 31.66
CA SER A 221 6.73 3.33 31.50
C SER A 221 5.93 3.43 32.78
N VAL A 222 4.71 3.96 32.73
CA VAL A 222 4.00 4.38 33.94
C VAL A 222 2.52 4.07 33.89
N HIS A 223 2.06 3.37 34.92
CA HIS A 223 0.66 3.02 35.12
C HIS A 223 0.05 3.98 36.13
N TRP A 224 -0.68 4.99 35.63
CA TRP A 224 -1.09 6.15 36.41
C TRP A 224 -2.56 6.57 36.26
N GLY A 225 -3.04 7.31 37.26
CA GLY A 225 -4.35 7.91 37.22
C GLY A 225 -5.50 6.91 37.39
N PRO A 226 -6.74 7.40 37.53
CA PRO A 226 -7.88 6.51 37.62
C PRO A 226 -8.27 5.97 36.25
N ASN A 227 -8.61 4.68 36.23
CA ASN A 227 -9.19 4.00 35.08
C ASN A 227 -10.38 4.80 34.53
N TYR A 228 -10.49 4.90 33.19
CA TYR A 228 -11.58 5.61 32.49
C TYR A 228 -11.61 7.15 32.67
N SER A 229 -10.54 7.79 33.14
CA SER A 229 -10.44 9.25 33.09
C SER A 229 -10.18 9.75 31.67
N TRP A 230 -10.98 10.71 31.19
CA TRP A 230 -10.82 11.26 29.84
C TRP A 230 -9.58 12.11 29.63
N GLN A 231 -9.11 12.76 30.70
CA GLN A 231 -8.00 13.71 30.65
C GLN A 231 -7.00 13.33 31.74
N PRO A 232 -5.69 13.48 31.50
CA PRO A 232 -4.67 13.32 32.52
C PRO A 232 -4.85 14.44 33.56
N ALA A 233 -4.81 14.06 34.84
CA ALA A 233 -4.88 15.02 35.94
C ALA A 233 -3.69 16.00 35.91
N ALA A 234 -3.83 17.16 36.54
CA ALA A 234 -2.76 18.16 36.60
C ALA A 234 -1.47 17.59 37.21
N GLU A 235 -1.60 16.72 38.21
CA GLU A 235 -0.51 16.04 38.90
C GLU A 235 0.20 15.02 37.99
N ILE A 236 -0.52 14.38 37.06
CA ILE A 236 0.05 13.47 36.06
C ILE A 236 0.90 14.26 35.06
N ARG A 237 0.36 15.38 34.54
CA ARG A 237 1.09 16.27 33.63
C ARG A 237 2.34 16.87 34.30
N ASP A 238 2.20 17.35 35.54
CA ASP A 238 3.31 17.87 36.35
C ASP A 238 4.37 16.80 36.67
N MET A 239 3.97 15.54 36.89
CA MET A 239 4.93 14.43 37.01
C MET A 239 5.62 14.13 35.68
N ALA A 240 4.89 14.13 34.56
CA ALA A 240 5.44 13.88 33.23
C ALA A 240 6.49 14.94 32.84
N HIS A 241 6.16 16.22 33.01
CA HIS A 241 7.09 17.32 32.79
C HIS A 241 8.28 17.26 33.73
N PHE A 242 8.09 16.92 35.02
CA PHE A 242 9.18 16.71 35.97
C PHE A 242 10.15 15.61 35.54
N LEU A 243 9.64 14.48 35.04
CA LEU A 243 10.47 13.38 34.55
C LEU A 243 11.34 13.80 33.35
N ILE A 244 10.81 14.64 32.47
CA ILE A 244 11.58 15.21 31.35
C ILE A 244 12.60 16.23 31.87
N ASP A 245 12.16 17.21 32.66
CA ASP A 245 12.95 18.37 33.06
C ASP A 245 14.08 18.04 34.03
N GLU A 246 13.77 17.25 35.05
CA GLU A 246 14.66 17.03 36.19
C GLU A 246 15.32 15.65 36.15
N CYS A 247 14.74 14.71 35.41
CA CYS A 247 15.23 13.34 35.32
C CYS A 247 15.79 12.98 33.93
N GLY A 248 15.62 13.83 32.92
CA GLY A 248 16.13 13.60 31.57
C GLY A 248 15.52 12.38 30.89
N VAL A 249 14.22 12.16 31.05
CA VAL A 249 13.44 11.17 30.32
C VAL A 249 13.17 11.68 28.90
N ASP A 250 13.28 10.79 27.90
CA ASP A 250 13.07 11.13 26.49
C ASP A 250 11.69 10.73 25.97
N ILE A 251 11.13 9.64 26.50
CA ILE A 251 9.81 9.11 26.13
C ILE A 251 9.07 8.66 27.40
N ILE A 252 7.84 9.10 27.56
CA ILE A 252 6.92 8.63 28.59
C ILE A 252 5.86 7.74 27.95
N HIS A 253 5.79 6.49 28.43
CA HIS A 253 4.87 5.45 27.97
C HIS A 253 3.80 5.22 29.03
N GLY A 254 2.71 5.98 28.94
CA GLY A 254 1.58 5.94 29.88
C GLY A 254 0.52 4.89 29.52
N HIS A 255 0.00 4.24 30.55
CA HIS A 255 -1.05 3.21 30.51
C HIS A 255 -1.98 3.32 31.73
N SER A 256 -2.94 2.39 31.90
CA SER A 256 -4.01 2.35 32.95
C SER A 256 -5.33 3.04 32.63
N SER A 257 -5.39 3.94 31.64
CA SER A 257 -6.63 4.66 31.31
C SER A 257 -7.72 3.76 30.71
N HIS A 258 -7.36 2.55 30.24
CA HIS A 258 -8.16 1.62 29.43
C HIS A 258 -8.65 2.15 28.08
N HIS A 259 -8.48 3.44 27.79
CA HIS A 259 -8.73 4.03 26.48
C HIS A 259 -7.61 4.98 26.08
N VAL A 260 -7.52 5.31 24.81
CA VAL A 260 -6.56 6.28 24.29
C VAL A 260 -6.80 7.65 24.95
N GLN A 261 -5.72 8.22 25.49
CA GLN A 261 -5.63 9.62 25.93
C GLN A 261 -4.71 10.40 24.98
N GLY A 262 -4.70 11.73 25.08
CA GLY A 262 -3.92 12.57 24.18
C GLY A 262 -2.40 12.35 24.29
N VAL A 263 -1.69 12.84 23.28
CA VAL A 263 -0.23 12.82 23.19
C VAL A 263 0.30 14.24 23.20
N GLU A 264 1.43 14.46 23.86
CA GLU A 264 2.10 15.75 23.95
C GLU A 264 3.56 15.61 23.49
N THR A 265 4.03 16.60 22.73
CA THR A 265 5.46 16.82 22.52
C THR A 265 5.91 17.94 23.45
N TYR A 266 6.76 17.62 24.42
CA TYR A 266 7.24 18.58 25.41
C TYR A 266 8.76 18.71 25.32
N LYS A 267 9.28 19.88 24.92
CA LYS A 267 10.72 20.14 24.72
C LYS A 267 11.40 19.12 23.78
N GLY A 268 10.69 18.73 22.71
CA GLY A 268 11.14 17.73 21.74
C GLY A 268 11.15 16.28 22.27
N LYS A 269 10.49 16.02 23.40
CA LYS A 269 10.30 14.69 24.01
C LYS A 269 8.84 14.25 23.88
N LEU A 270 8.60 12.95 23.90
CA LEU A 270 7.27 12.38 23.69
C LEU A 270 6.61 12.00 25.02
N ILE A 271 5.35 12.39 25.19
CA ILE A 271 4.49 11.96 26.30
C ILE A 271 3.25 11.30 25.72
N ILE A 272 3.09 10.00 25.93
CA ILE A 272 1.84 9.28 25.64
C ILE A 272 1.11 9.12 26.97
N TYR A 273 0.02 9.85 27.20
CA TYR A 273 -0.65 9.84 28.50
C TYR A 273 -1.38 8.52 28.78
N GLY A 274 -1.94 7.90 27.75
CA GLY A 274 -2.67 6.64 27.89
C GLY A 274 -2.78 5.92 26.56
N CYS A 275 -2.17 4.75 26.46
CA CYS A 275 -2.18 3.94 25.24
C CYS A 275 -3.48 3.16 24.99
N GLY A 276 -4.34 3.01 26.01
CA GLY A 276 -5.56 2.18 25.97
C GLY A 276 -5.29 0.66 26.06
N ASP A 277 -6.36 -0.13 26.06
CA ASP A 277 -6.24 -1.60 26.10
C ASP A 277 -5.87 -2.15 24.72
N PHE A 278 -4.72 -2.80 24.62
CA PHE A 278 -4.26 -3.37 23.36
C PHE A 278 -4.86 -4.76 23.12
N VAL A 279 -4.92 -5.59 24.16
CA VAL A 279 -5.60 -6.90 24.17
C VAL A 279 -6.22 -7.12 25.54
N ASP A 280 -7.53 -7.39 25.59
CA ASP A 280 -8.26 -7.59 26.83
C ASP A 280 -9.51 -8.49 26.64
N ASP A 281 -10.13 -8.88 27.76
CA ASP A 281 -11.42 -9.59 27.80
C ASP A 281 -12.58 -8.75 28.40
N TYR A 282 -12.41 -7.43 28.46
CA TYR A 282 -13.39 -6.53 29.06
C TYR A 282 -14.66 -6.40 28.24
N ALA A 283 -15.75 -6.10 28.95
CA ALA A 283 -16.95 -5.61 28.32
C ALA A 283 -16.68 -4.20 27.79
N VAL A 284 -17.02 -3.97 26.52
CA VAL A 284 -16.87 -2.66 25.90
C VAL A 284 -17.79 -1.65 26.55
N SER A 285 -17.22 -0.59 27.12
CA SER A 285 -17.94 0.58 27.61
C SER A 285 -18.28 1.49 26.42
N PRO A 286 -19.57 1.66 26.03
CA PRO A 286 -19.93 2.39 24.82
C PRO A 286 -19.46 3.85 24.80
N GLY A 287 -19.30 4.46 25.99
CA GLY A 287 -18.82 5.83 26.13
C GLY A 287 -17.29 5.96 26.02
N HIS A 288 -16.54 5.04 26.63
CA HIS A 288 -15.07 5.15 26.74
C HIS A 288 -14.32 4.42 25.64
N ARG A 289 -14.98 3.48 24.94
CA ARG A 289 -14.42 2.79 23.77
C ARG A 289 -13.08 2.11 24.10
N ASN A 290 -13.04 1.44 25.25
CA ASN A 290 -11.86 0.74 25.75
C ASN A 290 -11.39 -0.42 24.86
N ASN A 291 -12.20 -0.81 23.86
CA ASN A 291 -11.78 -1.73 22.82
C ASN A 291 -10.90 -1.09 21.72
N LEU A 292 -10.54 0.20 21.84
CA LEU A 292 -9.72 0.94 20.88
C LEU A 292 -8.38 1.34 21.51
N SER A 293 -7.30 1.14 20.76
CA SER A 293 -5.92 1.45 21.14
C SER A 293 -5.11 1.79 19.89
N ALA A 294 -3.78 1.75 19.95
CA ALA A 294 -2.90 1.87 18.80
C ALA A 294 -1.55 1.16 19.04
N VAL A 295 -0.87 0.84 17.93
CA VAL A 295 0.60 0.69 17.94
C VAL A 295 1.19 2.07 17.74
N TRP A 296 1.90 2.58 18.76
CA TRP A 296 2.57 3.88 18.74
C TRP A 296 4.02 3.66 18.34
N ARG A 297 4.37 3.94 17.09
CA ARG A 297 5.71 3.70 16.57
C ARG A 297 6.52 4.98 16.57
N VAL A 298 7.61 4.96 17.31
CA VAL A 298 8.51 6.09 17.46
C VAL A 298 9.75 5.85 16.62
N ALA A 299 9.97 6.68 15.60
CA ALA A 299 11.21 6.70 14.84
C ALA A 299 12.26 7.54 15.60
N ILE A 300 13.46 6.98 15.75
CA ILE A 300 14.61 7.67 16.36
C ILE A 300 15.82 7.53 15.46
N SER A 301 16.67 8.56 15.40
CA SER A 301 17.87 8.56 14.54
C SER A 301 19.14 8.86 15.33
N GLU A 302 20.26 8.32 14.86
CA GLU A 302 21.60 8.75 15.30
C GLU A 302 21.88 10.21 14.91
N ASN A 303 22.49 11.01 15.79
CA ASN A 303 22.92 12.38 15.44
C ASN A 303 24.42 12.44 15.12
N GLY A 304 24.76 12.93 13.92
CA GLY A 304 26.13 12.95 13.37
C GLY A 304 27.06 14.06 13.88
N GLY A 305 26.98 14.49 15.15
CA GLY A 305 27.73 15.64 15.67
C GLY A 305 28.60 15.36 16.90
N ASN A 306 29.91 15.62 16.78
CA ASN A 306 30.87 15.90 17.86
C ASN A 306 30.80 15.06 19.15
N GLY A 307 31.09 13.75 19.04
CA GLY A 307 31.67 12.98 20.14
C GLY A 307 30.73 12.54 21.28
N GLN A 308 29.41 12.70 21.14
CA GLN A 308 28.43 12.08 22.05
C GLN A 308 27.57 11.06 21.30
N LYS A 309 27.48 9.84 21.87
CA LYS A 309 26.51 8.81 21.46
C LYS A 309 25.12 9.32 21.82
N LYS A 310 24.32 9.74 20.84
CA LYS A 310 22.96 10.20 21.15
C LYS A 310 22.00 9.95 20.00
N LEU A 311 20.91 9.25 20.33
CA LEU A 311 19.73 9.12 19.49
C LEU A 311 18.80 10.32 19.74
N SER A 312 18.01 10.71 18.74
CA SER A 312 16.93 11.69 18.91
C SER A 312 15.64 11.19 18.29
N LEU A 313 14.53 11.58 18.91
CA LEU A 313 13.19 11.45 18.35
C LEU A 313 13.11 12.12 16.96
N LYS A 314 12.48 11.43 16.01
CA LYS A 314 12.24 11.92 14.64
C LYS A 314 10.77 12.07 14.34
N SER A 315 10.01 10.99 14.54
CA SER A 315 8.58 10.98 14.28
C SER A 315 7.85 9.95 15.15
N VAL A 316 6.53 10.09 15.24
CA VAL A 316 5.61 9.15 15.87
C VAL A 316 4.54 8.76 14.84
N GLU A 317 4.53 7.51 14.42
CA GLU A 317 3.50 6.93 13.56
C GLU A 317 2.46 6.25 14.47
N VAL A 318 1.18 6.60 14.33
CA VAL A 318 0.09 5.99 15.11
C VAL A 318 -0.66 5.03 14.20
N PHE A 319 -0.73 3.75 14.58
CA PHE A 319 -1.52 2.74 13.91
C PHE A 319 -2.71 2.36 14.80
N PRO A 320 -3.89 2.99 14.63
CA PRO A 320 -5.08 2.66 15.40
C PRO A 320 -5.40 1.17 15.34
N THR A 321 -5.86 0.63 16.46
CA THR A 321 -6.21 -0.78 16.61
C THR A 321 -7.53 -0.93 17.34
N LYS A 322 -8.17 -2.08 17.13
CA LYS A 322 -9.39 -2.47 17.81
C LYS A 322 -9.26 -3.90 18.32
N THR A 323 -9.58 -4.09 19.60
CA THR A 323 -9.78 -5.41 20.18
C THR A 323 -11.11 -5.97 19.69
N TYR A 324 -11.07 -7.06 18.93
CA TYR A 324 -12.24 -7.79 18.47
C TYR A 324 -12.07 -9.29 18.73
N LEU A 325 -13.02 -9.88 19.46
CA LEU A 325 -12.95 -11.29 19.89
C LEU A 325 -11.61 -11.63 20.54
N PHE A 326 -11.14 -10.77 21.44
CA PHE A 326 -9.89 -10.91 22.19
C PHE A 326 -8.62 -10.88 21.30
N GLN A 327 -8.69 -10.21 20.15
CA GLN A 327 -7.59 -10.10 19.19
C GLN A 327 -7.40 -8.62 18.78
N ALA A 328 -6.16 -8.14 18.80
CA ALA A 328 -5.80 -6.79 18.36
C ALA A 328 -5.74 -6.73 16.83
N ARG A 329 -6.61 -5.93 16.21
CA ARG A 329 -6.64 -5.72 14.76
C ARG A 329 -6.26 -4.29 14.43
N ALA A 330 -5.32 -4.10 13.52
CA ALA A 330 -5.06 -2.80 12.92
C ALA A 330 -6.31 -2.31 12.18
N LEU A 331 -6.70 -1.06 12.44
CA LEU A 331 -7.84 -0.41 11.81
C LEU A 331 -7.42 0.27 10.52
N ASP A 332 -8.17 0.01 9.45
CA ASP A 332 -8.03 0.75 8.20
C ASP A 332 -8.35 2.24 8.43
N ARG A 333 -7.70 3.12 7.67
CA ARG A 333 -7.85 4.60 7.79
C ARG A 333 -9.30 5.08 7.66
N ASN A 334 -10.16 4.32 6.98
CA ASN A 334 -11.55 4.66 6.71
C ASN A 334 -12.53 4.09 7.75
N ASP A 335 -12.03 3.37 8.75
CA ASP A 335 -12.86 2.92 9.87
C ASP A 335 -13.18 4.13 10.76
N ALA A 336 -14.44 4.34 11.11
CA ALA A 336 -14.84 5.42 12.02
C ALA A 336 -14.14 5.31 13.39
N ASP A 337 -13.75 4.10 13.79
CA ASP A 337 -12.96 3.85 14.98
C ASP A 337 -11.50 4.30 14.81
N HIS A 338 -10.96 4.30 13.59
CA HIS A 338 -9.63 4.83 13.28
C HIS A 338 -9.63 6.34 13.51
N GLU A 339 -10.56 7.07 12.89
CA GLU A 339 -10.67 8.52 13.06
C GLU A 339 -10.89 8.90 14.53
N TRP A 340 -11.71 8.14 15.26
CA TRP A 340 -11.90 8.36 16.70
C TRP A 340 -10.59 8.26 17.49
N VAL A 341 -9.75 7.25 17.23
CA VAL A 341 -8.44 7.11 17.89
C VAL A 341 -7.52 8.27 17.52
N VAL A 342 -7.52 8.68 16.25
CA VAL A 342 -6.74 9.82 15.74
C VAL A 342 -7.15 11.12 16.44
N GLU A 343 -8.45 11.42 16.51
CA GLU A 343 -8.99 12.60 17.18
C GLU A 343 -8.67 12.60 18.68
N LYS A 344 -8.79 11.45 19.34
CA LYS A 344 -8.48 11.32 20.76
C LYS A 344 -7.00 11.49 21.06
N ALA A 345 -6.13 10.97 20.21
CA ALA A 345 -4.69 11.22 20.30
C ALA A 345 -4.36 12.72 20.14
N ARG A 346 -5.13 13.47 19.32
CA ARG A 346 -4.96 14.92 19.11
C ARG A 346 -5.54 15.80 20.23
N GLY A 347 -6.58 15.33 20.93
CA GLY A 347 -7.49 16.16 21.74
C GLY A 347 -6.89 16.97 22.90
N GLU A 348 -5.68 16.68 23.38
CA GLU A 348 -5.00 17.48 24.43
C GLU A 348 -4.30 18.74 23.87
N LEU A 349 -4.14 18.86 22.55
CA LEU A 349 -3.46 20.00 21.92
C LEU A 349 -4.37 21.23 21.74
N GLY A 350 -5.69 21.06 21.91
CA GLY A 350 -6.68 22.10 21.65
C GLY A 350 -6.86 23.13 22.76
N GLU A 351 -6.40 22.87 23.99
CA GLU A 351 -6.64 23.76 25.14
C GLU A 351 -5.36 24.38 25.75
N LEU A 352 -4.16 24.05 25.24
CA LEU A 352 -2.88 24.44 25.84
C LEU A 352 -1.80 24.82 24.80
N GLY A 353 -1.89 25.98 24.16
CA GLY A 353 -0.70 26.58 23.53
C GLY A 353 -0.97 27.42 22.29
N GLU A 354 -0.26 28.53 22.17
CA GLU A 354 -0.33 29.45 21.03
C GLU A 354 -0.02 28.74 19.70
N LEU A 355 -0.60 29.26 18.62
CA LEU A 355 -0.53 28.81 17.21
C LEU A 355 0.87 28.49 16.62
N GLY A 356 1.95 28.52 17.40
CA GLY A 356 3.31 28.15 16.98
C GLY A 356 3.77 26.72 17.34
N GLU A 357 3.13 26.03 18.29
CA GLU A 357 3.51 24.65 18.68
C GLU A 357 2.72 23.55 17.94
N LEU A 358 1.62 23.92 17.27
CA LEU A 358 0.84 23.01 16.42
C LEU A 358 1.60 22.58 15.15
N ASP A 359 2.49 23.43 14.63
CA ASP A 359 3.28 23.15 13.41
C ASP A 359 4.36 22.06 13.64
N GLU A 360 4.97 21.98 14.82
CA GLU A 360 6.02 20.99 15.11
C GLU A 360 5.47 19.55 15.27
N LEU A 361 4.19 19.38 15.62
CA LEU A 361 3.55 18.08 15.80
C LEU A 361 2.99 17.47 14.51
N ASP A 362 2.50 18.29 13.56
CA ASP A 362 2.19 17.81 12.20
C ASP A 362 3.48 17.43 11.43
N GLU A 363 4.64 18.00 11.81
CA GLU A 363 5.97 17.57 11.33
C GLU A 363 6.46 16.26 11.97
N LEU A 364 6.10 16.00 13.24
CA LEU A 364 6.52 14.79 13.99
C LEU A 364 5.54 13.61 13.86
N VAL A 365 4.26 13.81 13.60
CA VAL A 365 3.26 12.71 13.50
C VAL A 365 2.90 12.45 12.04
N SER A 366 3.64 11.56 11.39
CA SER A 366 3.25 11.09 10.06
C SER A 366 2.12 10.08 10.18
N TRP A 367 0.89 10.54 9.99
CA TRP A 367 -0.20 9.67 9.56
C TRP A 367 0.24 9.05 8.23
N VAL A 368 0.32 7.71 8.13
CA VAL A 368 0.95 7.01 6.98
C VAL A 368 0.44 7.56 5.65
N ARG A 369 1.21 8.48 5.06
CA ARG A 369 1.00 9.10 3.74
C ARG A 369 1.96 8.53 2.69
N ASP A 370 2.98 7.79 3.13
CA ASP A 370 3.98 7.24 2.23
C ASP A 370 3.68 5.78 1.90
N SER A 371 3.71 5.47 0.61
CA SER A 371 3.69 4.10 0.13
C SER A 371 4.94 3.35 0.65
N PRO A 372 4.80 2.09 1.11
CA PRO A 372 5.96 1.28 1.50
C PRO A 372 6.82 0.88 0.29
N LEU A 373 6.32 1.04 -0.93
CA LEU A 373 7.01 0.70 -2.17
C LEU A 373 8.32 1.51 -2.32
N GLY A 374 9.36 0.84 -2.82
CA GLY A 374 10.67 1.46 -2.99
C GLY A 374 11.42 1.70 -1.67
N THR A 375 10.96 1.14 -0.54
CA THR A 375 11.72 1.12 0.72
C THR A 375 12.34 -0.26 0.95
N LEU A 376 13.43 -0.33 1.74
CA LEU A 376 14.04 -1.61 2.14
C LEU A 376 13.11 -2.48 3.00
N SER A 377 12.04 -1.89 3.54
CA SER A 377 11.00 -2.57 4.33
C SER A 377 9.74 -2.88 3.53
N ALA A 378 9.74 -2.67 2.20
CA ALA A 378 8.59 -3.01 1.36
C ALA A 378 8.24 -4.50 1.55
N PRO A 379 6.95 -4.84 1.81
CA PRO A 379 6.54 -6.22 1.95
C PRO A 379 6.72 -6.96 0.63
N LEU A 380 7.22 -8.20 0.71
CA LEU A 380 7.27 -9.09 -0.44
C LEU A 380 5.87 -9.70 -0.63
N PRO A 381 5.30 -9.72 -1.86
CA PRO A 381 4.04 -10.40 -2.11
C PRO A 381 4.10 -11.87 -1.68
N ALA A 382 2.96 -12.38 -1.20
CA ALA A 382 2.83 -13.80 -0.94
C ALA A 382 2.96 -14.59 -2.25
N LYS A 383 3.26 -15.89 -2.17
CA LYS A 383 3.22 -16.78 -3.34
C LYS A 383 1.81 -16.89 -3.92
N PHE A 384 0.83 -16.89 -3.01
CA PHE A 384 -0.61 -16.77 -3.23
C PHE A 384 -1.26 -16.48 -1.87
N LEU A 385 -2.52 -16.03 -1.87
CA LEU A 385 -3.24 -15.72 -0.64
C LEU A 385 -3.81 -17.00 -0.01
N GLU A 386 -3.43 -17.29 1.23
CA GLU A 386 -3.88 -18.46 2.00
C GLU A 386 -5.08 -18.09 2.89
N ASP A 387 -6.24 -18.74 2.70
CA ASP A 387 -7.47 -18.46 3.45
C ASP A 387 -7.75 -19.47 4.58
N GLY A 388 -6.68 -19.98 5.23
CA GLY A 388 -6.77 -20.82 6.43
C GLY A 388 -7.30 -22.25 6.23
N LYS A 389 -7.68 -22.65 5.01
CA LYS A 389 -7.99 -24.04 4.65
C LYS A 389 -7.03 -24.54 3.57
N PRO A 390 -6.41 -25.72 3.73
CA PRO A 390 -5.58 -26.28 2.68
C PRO A 390 -6.42 -26.56 1.42
N PHE A 391 -5.98 -26.05 0.27
CA PHE A 391 -6.59 -26.36 -1.02
C PHE A 391 -6.39 -27.84 -1.37
N PRO A 392 -7.35 -28.50 -2.05
CA PRO A 392 -7.26 -29.93 -2.38
C PRO A 392 -5.95 -30.34 -3.07
N TYR A 393 -5.37 -29.45 -3.87
CA TYR A 393 -4.09 -29.66 -4.57
C TYR A 393 -2.99 -28.66 -4.15
N GLY A 394 -3.19 -27.95 -3.03
CA GLY A 394 -2.22 -27.00 -2.47
C GLY A 394 -2.17 -25.62 -3.12
N TYR A 395 -3.00 -25.35 -4.14
CA TYR A 395 -3.09 -24.05 -4.82
C TYR A 395 -4.55 -23.64 -5.09
N PRO A 396 -4.87 -22.32 -5.16
CA PRO A 396 -6.21 -21.82 -5.50
C PRO A 396 -6.70 -22.22 -6.91
N TRP A 397 -5.77 -22.46 -7.83
CA TRP A 397 -6.03 -22.85 -9.23
C TRP A 397 -5.84 -24.35 -9.48
N ASP A 398 -5.89 -25.17 -8.42
CA ASP A 398 -5.77 -26.62 -8.46
C ASP A 398 -4.56 -27.12 -9.28
N THR A 399 -4.81 -27.78 -10.41
CA THR A 399 -3.79 -28.39 -11.28
C THR A 399 -3.40 -27.52 -12.48
N ALA A 400 -3.87 -26.27 -12.53
CA ALA A 400 -3.62 -25.40 -13.67
C ALA A 400 -2.12 -25.08 -13.84
N THR A 401 -1.66 -25.01 -15.09
CA THR A 401 -0.29 -24.64 -15.47
C THR A 401 -0.27 -23.60 -16.57
N THR A 402 0.82 -22.83 -16.66
CA THR A 402 0.97 -21.71 -17.62
C THR A 402 0.98 -22.13 -19.09
N ASP A 403 1.25 -23.40 -19.38
CA ASP A 403 1.45 -23.95 -20.73
C ASP A 403 0.36 -24.93 -21.20
N ARG A 404 -0.36 -25.57 -20.28
CA ARG A 404 -1.36 -26.61 -20.60
C ARG A 404 -2.79 -26.24 -20.23
N THR A 405 -2.98 -25.19 -19.43
CA THR A 405 -4.33 -24.72 -19.04
C THR A 405 -4.68 -23.50 -19.86
N ASP A 406 -5.83 -23.55 -20.51
CA ASP A 406 -6.37 -22.39 -21.21
C ASP A 406 -6.63 -21.27 -20.21
N PRO A 407 -5.99 -20.10 -20.33
CA PRO A 407 -6.17 -19.00 -19.39
C PRO A 407 -7.60 -18.44 -19.38
N ARG A 408 -8.44 -18.81 -20.35
CA ARG A 408 -9.88 -18.48 -20.37
C ARG A 408 -10.70 -19.37 -19.42
N ASN A 409 -10.14 -20.48 -18.94
CA ASN A 409 -10.81 -21.35 -17.97
C ASN A 409 -10.53 -20.87 -16.54
N VAL A 410 -11.16 -19.77 -16.17
CA VAL A 410 -10.99 -19.12 -14.86
C VAL A 410 -11.44 -20.06 -13.72
N PRO A 411 -10.61 -20.30 -12.68
CA PRO A 411 -11.01 -21.05 -11.50
C PRO A 411 -12.18 -20.39 -10.78
N ASN A 412 -13.00 -21.18 -10.09
CA ASN A 412 -13.99 -20.64 -9.16
C ASN A 412 -13.54 -20.93 -7.72
N THR A 413 -12.96 -19.92 -7.07
CA THR A 413 -12.48 -20.04 -5.69
C THR A 413 -13.57 -19.75 -4.65
N GLY A 414 -14.64 -19.05 -5.04
CA GLY A 414 -15.68 -18.55 -4.15
C GLY A 414 -15.19 -17.51 -3.13
N LYS A 415 -13.99 -16.94 -3.32
CA LYS A 415 -13.38 -15.97 -2.39
C LYS A 415 -13.63 -14.54 -2.86
N VAL A 416 -13.93 -13.67 -1.91
CA VAL A 416 -14.09 -12.23 -2.15
C VAL A 416 -12.95 -11.48 -1.46
N ARG A 417 -12.27 -10.61 -2.21
CA ARG A 417 -11.21 -9.71 -1.75
C ARG A 417 -11.78 -8.30 -1.66
N GLN A 418 -11.96 -7.82 -0.44
CA GLN A 418 -12.57 -6.52 -0.18
C GLN A 418 -11.50 -5.45 0.01
N TYR A 419 -11.68 -4.30 -0.65
CA TYR A 419 -10.82 -3.13 -0.49
C TYR A 419 -11.66 -1.86 -0.40
N ASN A 420 -11.20 -0.90 0.39
CA ASN A 420 -11.82 0.42 0.54
C ASN A 420 -10.81 1.49 0.11
N PHE A 421 -11.17 2.27 -0.91
CA PHE A 421 -10.38 3.36 -1.45
C PHE A 421 -11.08 4.69 -1.18
N VAL A 422 -10.42 5.55 -0.42
CA VAL A 422 -10.78 6.97 -0.34
C VAL A 422 -9.84 7.74 -1.26
N ILE A 423 -10.43 8.38 -2.26
CA ILE A 423 -9.73 9.24 -3.21
C ILE A 423 -9.80 10.67 -2.67
N GLU A 424 -8.66 11.26 -2.35
CA GLU A 424 -8.59 12.61 -1.79
C GLU A 424 -7.47 13.43 -2.43
N ARG A 425 -7.59 14.76 -2.37
CA ARG A 425 -6.51 15.68 -2.75
C ARG A 425 -5.63 15.95 -1.53
N ALA A 426 -4.33 15.77 -1.67
CA ALA A 426 -3.37 16.11 -0.63
C ALA A 426 -2.04 16.57 -1.22
N THR A 427 -1.27 17.31 -0.42
CA THR A 427 0.10 17.71 -0.79
C THR A 427 1.06 16.53 -0.68
N LEU A 428 1.87 16.33 -1.70
CA LEU A 428 2.92 15.32 -1.78
C LEU A 428 4.21 15.97 -2.32
N ALA A 429 5.37 15.43 -1.95
CA ALA A 429 6.68 15.85 -2.49
C ALA A 429 7.54 14.62 -2.86
N PRO A 430 7.14 13.81 -3.85
CA PRO A 430 7.78 12.52 -4.13
C PRO A 430 9.23 12.64 -4.60
N ASP A 431 9.59 13.80 -5.17
CA ASP A 431 10.95 14.14 -5.58
C ASP A 431 11.56 15.35 -4.85
N GLY A 432 10.87 15.82 -3.82
CA GLY A 432 11.22 16.99 -3.04
C GLY A 432 10.38 18.21 -3.36
N VAL A 433 9.78 18.31 -4.55
CA VAL A 433 8.92 19.45 -4.93
C VAL A 433 7.50 19.23 -4.43
N GLN A 434 7.00 20.13 -3.59
CA GLN A 434 5.62 20.06 -3.11
C GLN A 434 4.63 20.36 -4.24
N LYS A 435 3.66 19.45 -4.44
CA LYS A 435 2.50 19.65 -5.30
C LYS A 435 1.24 19.08 -4.68
N ASN A 436 0.08 19.63 -5.07
CA ASN A 436 -1.20 18.96 -4.84
C ASN A 436 -1.30 17.75 -5.76
N SER A 437 -1.56 16.59 -5.17
CA SER A 437 -1.73 15.32 -5.86
C SER A 437 -3.09 14.71 -5.48
N LEU A 438 -3.57 13.81 -6.31
CA LEU A 438 -4.75 13.00 -6.02
C LEU A 438 -4.25 11.63 -5.55
N LEU A 439 -4.65 11.22 -4.36
CA LEU A 439 -4.12 10.04 -3.66
C LEU A 439 -5.21 9.04 -3.32
N ILE A 440 -4.82 7.78 -3.20
CA ILE A 440 -5.70 6.68 -2.79
C ILE A 440 -5.26 6.25 -1.39
N ASN A 441 -6.15 6.43 -0.41
CA ASN A 441 -5.86 6.23 1.01
C ASN A 441 -4.64 7.04 1.49
N GLY A 442 -4.39 8.19 0.87
CA GLY A 442 -3.25 9.07 1.16
C GLY A 442 -1.89 8.57 0.68
N GLN A 443 -1.80 7.50 -0.12
CA GLN A 443 -0.54 6.90 -0.57
C GLN A 443 -0.20 7.25 -2.03
N PHE A 444 1.10 7.37 -2.32
CA PHE A 444 1.64 7.43 -3.67
C PHE A 444 2.91 6.56 -3.82
N PRO A 445 2.95 5.59 -4.75
CA PRO A 445 1.81 5.05 -5.48
C PRO A 445 0.73 4.51 -4.52
N GLY A 446 -0.50 4.38 -5.01
CA GLY A 446 -1.62 3.83 -4.23
C GLY A 446 -1.37 2.39 -3.75
N PRO A 447 -2.20 1.89 -2.82
CA PRO A 447 -2.03 0.57 -2.21
C PRO A 447 -1.99 -0.56 -3.26
N THR A 448 -1.18 -1.58 -3.03
CA THR A 448 -1.23 -2.79 -3.88
C THR A 448 -2.44 -3.64 -3.49
N ILE A 449 -3.27 -4.01 -4.47
CA ILE A 449 -4.35 -4.99 -4.28
C ILE A 449 -3.90 -6.36 -4.78
N GLU A 450 -4.31 -7.40 -4.07
CA GLU A 450 -3.92 -8.78 -4.33
C GLU A 450 -5.15 -9.69 -4.40
N ALA A 451 -5.11 -10.65 -5.32
CA ALA A 451 -6.08 -11.74 -5.40
C ALA A 451 -5.42 -13.02 -5.91
N ASN A 452 -6.07 -14.16 -5.72
CA ASN A 452 -5.75 -15.35 -6.50
C ASN A 452 -6.59 -15.38 -7.78
N TRP A 453 -6.08 -16.03 -8.83
CA TRP A 453 -6.81 -16.24 -10.08
C TRP A 453 -8.16 -16.92 -9.79
N GLY A 454 -9.25 -16.26 -10.21
CA GLY A 454 -10.62 -16.72 -9.96
C GLY A 454 -11.31 -16.15 -8.72
N ASP A 455 -10.60 -15.46 -7.82
CA ASP A 455 -11.22 -14.69 -6.73
C ASP A 455 -12.07 -13.54 -7.30
N THR A 456 -13.00 -13.03 -6.50
CA THR A 456 -13.79 -11.83 -6.81
C THR A 456 -13.22 -10.63 -6.08
N PHE A 457 -12.88 -9.57 -6.79
CA PHE A 457 -12.62 -8.27 -6.19
C PHE A 457 -13.94 -7.57 -5.85
N GLN A 458 -13.98 -6.94 -4.68
CA GLN A 458 -15.04 -6.02 -4.29
C GLN A 458 -14.39 -4.76 -3.73
N ILE A 459 -14.40 -3.69 -4.52
CA ILE A 459 -13.61 -2.48 -4.22
C ILE A 459 -14.55 -1.29 -4.13
N THR A 460 -14.72 -0.76 -2.93
CA THR A 460 -15.52 0.44 -2.69
C THR A 460 -14.64 1.67 -2.84
N VAL A 461 -14.99 2.52 -3.81
CA VAL A 461 -14.29 3.78 -4.10
C VAL A 461 -15.15 4.94 -3.64
N THR A 462 -14.66 5.69 -2.68
CA THR A 462 -15.27 6.92 -2.16
C THR A 462 -14.54 8.13 -2.75
N ASN A 463 -15.27 8.98 -3.45
CA ASN A 463 -14.72 10.22 -3.99
C ASN A 463 -14.79 11.33 -2.93
N ASN A 464 -13.65 11.63 -2.31
CA ASN A 464 -13.48 12.72 -1.34
C ASN A 464 -12.60 13.85 -1.91
N ILE A 465 -12.57 14.00 -3.24
CA ILE A 465 -11.79 15.07 -3.87
C ILE A 465 -12.49 16.40 -3.58
N THR A 466 -11.77 17.30 -2.93
CA THR A 466 -12.22 18.67 -2.63
C THR A 466 -11.17 19.68 -3.10
N SER A 467 -11.58 20.95 -3.14
CA SER A 467 -10.69 22.10 -3.41
C SER A 467 -9.83 21.98 -4.70
N PRO A 468 -10.45 21.90 -5.89
CA PRO A 468 -11.89 21.88 -6.17
C PRO A 468 -12.47 20.45 -6.17
N GLU A 469 -13.78 20.36 -5.97
CA GLU A 469 -14.53 19.12 -6.17
C GLU A 469 -14.51 18.69 -7.64
N GLU A 470 -14.33 17.40 -7.90
CA GLU A 470 -14.38 16.82 -9.25
C GLU A 470 -14.80 15.35 -9.21
N GLY A 471 -15.35 14.84 -10.32
CA GLY A 471 -15.71 13.43 -10.45
C GLY A 471 -14.49 12.53 -10.56
N THR A 472 -14.68 11.21 -10.38
CA THR A 472 -13.60 10.23 -10.60
C THR A 472 -14.18 8.88 -11.02
N THR A 473 -13.38 8.05 -11.67
CA THR A 473 -13.66 6.62 -11.91
C THR A 473 -12.33 5.87 -11.82
N LEU A 474 -12.34 4.56 -11.55
CA LEU A 474 -11.13 3.74 -11.58
C LEU A 474 -11.29 2.61 -12.59
N HIS A 475 -10.33 2.47 -13.48
CA HIS A 475 -10.21 1.38 -14.44
C HIS A 475 -9.22 0.32 -13.94
N TRP A 476 -9.51 -0.94 -14.26
CA TRP A 476 -8.76 -2.14 -13.85
C TRP A 476 -7.97 -2.67 -15.04
N HIS A 477 -6.83 -2.03 -15.31
CA HIS A 477 -6.07 -2.20 -16.55
C HIS A 477 -5.84 -3.68 -16.89
N GLY A 478 -6.25 -4.08 -18.09
CA GLY A 478 -5.99 -5.41 -18.66
C GLY A 478 -6.89 -6.55 -18.16
N LEU A 479 -7.85 -6.30 -17.25
CA LEU A 479 -8.90 -7.28 -16.96
C LEU A 479 -9.87 -7.39 -18.14
N HIS A 480 -10.45 -8.59 -18.34
CA HIS A 480 -11.44 -8.76 -19.41
C HIS A 480 -12.81 -8.25 -19.00
N GLN A 481 -13.11 -8.16 -17.70
CA GLN A 481 -14.43 -7.76 -17.21
C GLN A 481 -15.53 -8.65 -17.80
N GLU A 482 -15.23 -9.95 -17.92
CA GLU A 482 -16.18 -10.91 -18.49
C GLU A 482 -17.45 -10.95 -17.63
N GLN A 483 -18.62 -10.74 -18.25
CA GLN A 483 -19.93 -10.59 -17.59
C GLN A 483 -20.07 -9.34 -16.70
N THR A 484 -19.01 -8.55 -16.52
CA THR A 484 -18.98 -7.34 -15.70
C THR A 484 -18.58 -6.06 -16.46
N PRO A 485 -19.02 -5.83 -17.72
CA PRO A 485 -18.58 -4.67 -18.50
C PRO A 485 -18.96 -3.32 -17.85
N TRP A 486 -19.95 -3.32 -16.97
CA TRP A 486 -20.36 -2.17 -16.17
C TRP A 486 -19.29 -1.68 -15.17
N PHE A 487 -18.41 -2.57 -14.73
CA PHE A 487 -17.38 -2.29 -13.72
C PHE A 487 -16.00 -2.00 -14.33
N ASP A 488 -15.93 -1.76 -15.64
CA ASP A 488 -14.69 -1.39 -16.33
C ASP A 488 -14.17 0.01 -15.94
N GLY A 489 -15.03 0.88 -15.41
CA GLY A 489 -14.60 2.16 -14.82
C GLY A 489 -14.28 3.28 -15.80
N VAL A 490 -14.84 3.26 -17.01
CA VAL A 490 -14.59 4.26 -18.05
C VAL A 490 -15.75 5.25 -18.12
N PRO A 491 -15.52 6.55 -17.83
CA PRO A 491 -16.56 7.55 -17.91
C PRO A 491 -17.02 7.73 -19.36
N SER A 492 -18.30 8.06 -19.56
CA SER A 492 -18.95 8.11 -20.89
C SER A 492 -19.15 6.75 -21.57
N VAL A 493 -18.49 5.67 -21.13
CA VAL A 493 -18.55 4.35 -21.80
C VAL A 493 -19.29 3.33 -20.94
N SER A 494 -18.68 2.87 -19.85
CA SER A 494 -19.25 1.84 -18.97
C SER A 494 -20.10 2.43 -17.85
N GLN A 495 -19.77 3.64 -17.38
CA GLN A 495 -20.46 4.33 -16.30
C GLN A 495 -20.34 5.86 -16.39
N CYS A 496 -21.11 6.58 -15.57
CA CYS A 496 -20.87 8.00 -15.28
C CYS A 496 -19.81 8.15 -14.17
N PRO A 497 -19.17 9.33 -14.03
CA PRO A 497 -18.24 9.60 -12.94
C PRO A 497 -18.89 9.45 -11.55
N ILE A 498 -18.11 8.97 -10.59
CA ILE A 498 -18.49 8.99 -9.17
C ILE A 498 -18.44 10.45 -8.72
N ALA A 499 -19.59 11.02 -8.37
CA ALA A 499 -19.67 12.41 -7.94
C ALA A 499 -18.95 12.65 -6.59
N PRO A 500 -18.47 13.87 -6.32
CA PRO A 500 -17.91 14.25 -5.02
C PRO A 500 -18.83 13.87 -3.84
N GLY A 501 -18.25 13.32 -2.78
CA GLY A 501 -18.95 12.84 -1.59
C GLY A 501 -19.72 11.53 -1.79
N LYS A 502 -19.70 10.93 -2.99
CA LYS A 502 -20.37 9.65 -3.29
C LYS A 502 -19.39 8.49 -3.33
N SER A 503 -19.96 7.28 -3.31
CA SER A 503 -19.20 6.04 -3.36
C SER A 503 -19.73 5.12 -4.45
N PHE A 504 -18.87 4.28 -5.00
CA PHE A 504 -19.23 3.21 -5.92
C PHE A 504 -18.42 1.95 -5.64
N THR A 505 -19.10 0.81 -5.57
CA THR A 505 -18.46 -0.48 -5.36
C THR A 505 -18.34 -1.23 -6.67
N TYR A 506 -17.10 -1.41 -7.13
CA TYR A 506 -16.77 -2.28 -8.25
C TYR A 506 -16.75 -3.74 -7.79
N THR A 507 -17.39 -4.63 -8.54
CA THR A 507 -17.38 -6.07 -8.22
C THR A 507 -17.14 -6.88 -9.49
N PHE A 508 -15.97 -7.52 -9.59
CA PHE A 508 -15.58 -8.28 -10.78
C PHE A 508 -14.64 -9.42 -10.41
N GLN A 509 -14.57 -10.43 -11.27
CA GLN A 509 -13.69 -11.58 -11.07
C GLN A 509 -12.25 -11.23 -11.51
N ALA A 510 -11.27 -11.76 -10.80
CA ALA A 510 -9.88 -11.84 -11.24
C ALA A 510 -9.78 -12.90 -12.37
N ASP A 511 -10.23 -12.52 -13.57
CA ASP A 511 -10.39 -13.39 -14.74
C ASP A 511 -9.06 -13.74 -15.44
N VAL A 512 -8.02 -12.96 -15.18
CA VAL A 512 -6.64 -13.20 -15.62
C VAL A 512 -5.67 -13.21 -14.43
N TYR A 513 -4.42 -13.65 -14.63
CA TYR A 513 -3.40 -13.70 -13.57
C TYR A 513 -2.07 -13.11 -14.03
N GLY A 514 -1.33 -12.49 -13.12
CA GLY A 514 -0.06 -11.83 -13.40
C GLY A 514 0.04 -10.45 -12.73
N THR A 515 0.66 -9.51 -13.43
CA THR A 515 0.88 -8.14 -12.95
C THR A 515 0.07 -7.15 -13.76
N SER A 516 -0.66 -6.29 -13.05
CA SER A 516 -1.23 -5.09 -13.64
C SER A 516 -1.32 -3.97 -12.60
N TRP A 517 -2.19 -3.02 -12.87
CA TRP A 517 -2.38 -1.81 -12.13
C TRP A 517 -3.83 -1.35 -12.32
N TYR A 518 -4.26 -0.45 -11.46
CA TYR A 518 -5.51 0.26 -11.58
C TYR A 518 -5.21 1.75 -11.57
N HIS A 519 -6.01 2.54 -12.28
CA HIS A 519 -5.79 3.98 -12.37
C HIS A 519 -7.08 4.73 -12.66
N SER A 520 -7.09 6.04 -12.41
CA SER A 520 -8.21 6.86 -12.84
C SER A 520 -8.33 6.89 -14.37
N HIS A 521 -9.55 6.73 -14.88
CA HIS A 521 -9.89 6.91 -16.30
C HIS A 521 -10.66 8.22 -16.53
N TYR A 522 -10.74 9.08 -15.51
CA TYR A 522 -11.34 10.41 -15.63
C TYR A 522 -10.28 11.43 -16.05
N SER A 523 -10.37 11.90 -17.30
CA SER A 523 -9.41 12.84 -17.90
C SER A 523 -7.96 12.33 -17.72
N ALA A 524 -7.03 13.19 -17.28
CA ALA A 524 -5.66 12.82 -16.97
C ALA A 524 -5.39 12.75 -15.46
N GLN A 525 -6.40 12.44 -14.63
CA GLN A 525 -6.25 12.40 -13.16
C GLN A 525 -5.10 11.50 -12.68
N TYR A 526 -4.83 10.39 -13.38
CA TYR A 526 -3.75 9.49 -12.98
C TYR A 526 -2.36 10.14 -13.11
N ALA A 527 -2.19 11.17 -13.95
CA ALA A 527 -0.97 11.98 -14.03
C ALA A 527 -0.67 12.74 -12.72
N ASP A 528 -1.70 12.97 -11.90
CA ASP A 528 -1.60 13.56 -10.57
C ASP A 528 -1.57 12.54 -9.42
N GLY A 529 -1.48 11.24 -9.74
CA GLY A 529 -1.14 10.19 -8.78
C GLY A 529 -2.22 9.17 -8.48
N LEU A 530 -3.37 9.21 -9.16
CA LEU A 530 -4.42 8.19 -9.02
C LEU A 530 -4.10 6.91 -9.78
N PHE A 531 -3.15 6.15 -9.26
CA PHE A 531 -2.87 4.77 -9.68
C PHE A 531 -2.30 3.93 -8.53
N GLY A 532 -2.42 2.61 -8.65
CA GLY A 532 -1.84 1.63 -7.73
C GLY A 532 -1.72 0.25 -8.39
N ALA A 533 -1.03 -0.69 -7.74
CA ALA A 533 -0.70 -1.98 -8.35
C ALA A 533 -1.80 -3.02 -8.10
N MET A 534 -1.97 -3.93 -9.06
CA MET A 534 -2.85 -5.08 -8.96
C MET A 534 -2.06 -6.34 -9.26
N ILE A 535 -1.93 -7.23 -8.28
CA ILE A 535 -1.27 -8.52 -8.42
C ILE A 535 -2.33 -9.61 -8.33
N ILE A 536 -2.42 -10.44 -9.38
CA ILE A 536 -3.27 -11.62 -9.36
C ILE A 536 -2.38 -12.85 -9.41
N HIS A 537 -2.33 -13.59 -8.30
CA HIS A 537 -1.53 -14.80 -8.15
C HIS A 537 -2.09 -15.91 -9.03
N GLY A 538 -1.22 -16.61 -9.73
CA GLY A 538 -1.60 -17.68 -10.65
C GLY A 538 -0.47 -18.70 -10.81
N PRO A 539 -0.65 -19.68 -11.71
CA PRO A 539 0.36 -20.67 -12.02
C PRO A 539 1.71 -20.02 -12.36
N ALA A 540 2.78 -20.56 -11.79
CA ALA A 540 4.16 -20.17 -12.11
C ALA A 540 4.98 -21.42 -12.44
N ASP A 541 5.58 -21.45 -13.63
CA ASP A 541 6.43 -22.54 -14.12
C ASP A 541 7.93 -22.21 -14.06
N VAL A 542 8.28 -21.00 -13.61
CA VAL A 542 9.66 -20.55 -13.44
C VAL A 542 9.95 -20.32 -11.96
N HIS A 543 11.03 -20.91 -11.46
CA HIS A 543 11.49 -20.73 -10.09
C HIS A 543 12.09 -19.33 -9.86
N TYR A 544 11.75 -18.73 -8.73
CA TYR A 544 12.40 -17.55 -8.16
C TYR A 544 12.44 -17.68 -6.65
N ASP A 545 13.39 -16.99 -6.01
CA ASP A 545 13.58 -17.06 -4.55
C ASP A 545 12.80 -15.95 -3.83
N TYR A 546 12.74 -14.76 -4.41
CA TYR A 546 12.04 -13.60 -3.86
C TYR A 546 11.17 -12.92 -4.92
N ASP A 547 9.94 -12.54 -4.56
CA ASP A 547 9.13 -11.60 -5.34
C ASP A 547 9.26 -10.22 -4.70
N LEU A 548 9.87 -9.26 -5.40
CA LEU A 548 10.06 -7.90 -4.89
C LEU A 548 8.82 -7.03 -5.07
N GLY A 549 7.78 -7.56 -5.72
CA GLY A 549 6.54 -6.84 -5.97
C GLY A 549 6.62 -5.78 -7.08
N PRO A 550 5.70 -4.81 -7.07
CA PRO A 550 5.56 -3.80 -8.11
C PRO A 550 6.76 -2.85 -8.19
N ILE A 551 7.17 -2.55 -9.42
CA ILE A 551 8.17 -1.54 -9.77
C ILE A 551 7.51 -0.57 -10.76
N PHE A 552 6.92 0.48 -10.23
CA PHE A 552 6.34 1.58 -11.02
C PHE A 552 7.44 2.44 -11.62
N LEU A 553 7.30 2.72 -12.91
CA LEU A 553 8.11 3.62 -13.69
C LEU A 553 7.19 4.72 -14.23
N SER A 554 7.38 5.95 -13.81
CA SER A 554 6.45 7.03 -14.14
C SER A 554 7.17 8.36 -14.35
N ASP A 555 6.83 9.03 -15.44
CA ASP A 555 7.09 10.46 -15.55
C ASP A 555 6.36 11.23 -14.43
N HIS A 556 6.86 12.40 -14.08
CA HIS A 556 6.32 13.20 -12.99
C HIS A 556 6.26 14.67 -13.37
N TYR A 557 5.11 15.28 -13.10
CA TYR A 557 4.81 16.67 -13.41
C TYR A 557 4.59 17.45 -12.12
N HIS A 558 5.25 18.59 -11.95
CA HIS A 558 5.04 19.48 -10.80
C HIS A 558 3.79 20.35 -10.97
N THR A 559 3.32 20.52 -12.20
CA THR A 559 2.02 21.16 -12.50
C THR A 559 0.90 20.12 -12.42
N GLY A 560 -0.23 20.51 -11.82
CA GLY A 560 -1.41 19.64 -11.73
C GLY A 560 -2.00 19.29 -13.10
N TYR A 561 -2.59 18.10 -13.20
CA TYR A 561 -3.05 17.52 -14.47
C TYR A 561 -4.07 18.42 -15.18
N SER A 562 -4.97 19.08 -14.45
CA SER A 562 -6.06 19.88 -15.02
C SER A 562 -5.54 21.13 -15.74
N GLU A 563 -4.49 21.76 -15.21
CA GLU A 563 -3.82 22.89 -15.85
C GLU A 563 -3.00 22.43 -17.06
N LEU A 564 -2.35 21.25 -16.98
CA LEU A 564 -1.66 20.67 -18.14
C LEU A 564 -2.63 20.36 -19.28
N VAL A 565 -3.74 19.68 -18.98
CA VAL A 565 -4.82 19.42 -19.95
C VAL A 565 -5.28 20.74 -20.57
N LYS A 566 -5.61 21.76 -19.76
CA LYS A 566 -6.06 23.05 -20.27
C LYS A 566 -5.05 23.74 -21.19
N ARG A 567 -3.75 23.60 -20.90
CA ARG A 567 -2.67 24.26 -21.66
C ARG A 567 -2.34 23.55 -22.96
N TYR A 568 -2.40 22.23 -22.98
CA TYR A 568 -1.91 21.42 -24.10
C TYR A 568 -3.01 20.80 -24.97
N THR A 569 -4.26 20.72 -24.49
CA THR A 569 -5.40 20.28 -25.32
C THR A 569 -5.47 21.11 -26.58
N GLY A 570 -5.54 20.45 -27.74
CA GLY A 570 -5.64 21.14 -29.02
C GLY A 570 -4.29 21.40 -29.70
N LEU A 571 -3.18 21.12 -29.02
CA LEU A 571 -1.83 21.32 -29.54
C LEU A 571 -1.22 19.99 -29.96
N ARG A 572 -0.29 20.05 -30.92
CA ARG A 572 0.49 18.87 -31.30
C ARG A 572 1.58 18.55 -30.28
N ASP A 573 2.07 19.57 -29.58
CA ASP A 573 3.07 19.42 -28.53
C ASP A 573 2.42 18.88 -27.25
N VAL A 574 3.18 18.07 -26.51
CA VAL A 574 2.79 17.51 -25.20
C VAL A 574 3.65 18.11 -24.10
N PRO A 575 3.17 18.18 -22.83
CA PRO A 575 3.98 18.72 -21.74
C PRO A 575 5.24 17.91 -21.49
N ASN A 576 6.35 18.62 -21.23
CA ASN A 576 7.52 17.98 -20.66
C ASN A 576 7.20 17.54 -19.23
N SER A 577 7.53 16.29 -18.91
CA SER A 577 7.64 15.88 -17.51
C SER A 577 8.82 16.58 -16.85
N ASN A 578 8.65 17.01 -15.61
CA ASN A 578 9.74 17.65 -14.85
C ASN A 578 10.75 16.61 -14.36
N ASN A 579 10.28 15.41 -14.06
CA ASN A 579 11.10 14.33 -13.51
C ASN A 579 10.61 12.95 -13.97
N ASN A 580 11.37 11.90 -13.61
CA ASN A 580 11.02 10.50 -13.79
C ASN A 580 11.23 9.78 -12.44
N LEU A 581 10.35 8.84 -12.08
CA LEU A 581 10.33 8.19 -10.77
C LEU A 581 10.40 6.67 -10.90
N ILE A 582 11.05 6.02 -9.93
CA ILE A 582 10.92 4.59 -9.68
C ILE A 582 10.20 4.41 -8.33
N ASN A 583 9.06 3.72 -8.31
CA ASN A 583 8.20 3.56 -7.11
C ASN A 583 7.93 4.89 -6.38
N GLY A 584 7.68 5.95 -7.15
CA GLY A 584 7.32 7.27 -6.62
C GLY A 584 8.46 8.04 -5.96
N LYS A 585 9.73 7.71 -6.25
CA LYS A 585 10.89 8.38 -5.67
C LYS A 585 11.94 8.72 -6.73
N MET A 586 12.48 9.93 -6.66
CA MET A 586 13.69 10.39 -7.37
C MET A 586 14.14 11.71 -6.72
N ASN A 587 15.40 12.11 -6.89
CA ASN A 587 15.79 13.47 -6.47
C ASN A 587 15.50 14.49 -7.58
N TYR A 588 15.10 15.71 -7.20
CA TYR A 588 15.02 16.85 -8.10
C TYR A 588 15.99 17.97 -7.70
N ASN A 589 16.48 18.74 -8.67
CA ASN A 589 17.29 19.92 -8.40
C ASN A 589 16.38 21.11 -8.06
N CYS A 590 16.33 21.47 -6.77
CA CYS A 590 15.49 22.57 -6.28
C CYS A 590 15.81 23.93 -6.89
N ASP A 591 17.02 24.15 -7.44
CA ASP A 591 17.37 25.40 -8.14
C ASP A 591 16.57 25.58 -9.46
N LEU A 592 15.93 24.52 -9.95
CA LEU A 592 15.13 24.53 -11.18
C LEU A 592 13.64 24.80 -10.91
N THR A 593 13.23 25.07 -9.67
CA THR A 593 11.84 25.36 -9.32
C THR A 593 11.71 26.53 -8.35
N ASN A 594 10.59 27.24 -8.44
CA ASN A 594 10.20 28.28 -7.50
C ASN A 594 9.20 27.77 -6.44
N ALA A 595 8.75 26.51 -6.55
CA ALA A 595 7.90 25.88 -5.54
C ALA A 595 8.70 25.45 -4.32
N THR A 596 8.03 25.22 -3.18
CA THR A 596 8.65 24.63 -2.00
C THR A 596 9.30 23.30 -2.38
N CYS A 597 10.61 23.19 -2.15
CA CYS A 597 11.39 22.05 -2.57
C CYS A 597 12.41 21.62 -1.51
N THR A 598 12.41 20.34 -1.17
CA THR A 598 13.41 19.73 -0.28
C THR A 598 14.43 18.96 -1.11
N PRO A 599 15.71 19.36 -1.13
CA PRO A 599 16.73 18.65 -1.90
C PRO A 599 16.99 17.26 -1.31
N ASN A 600 17.32 16.31 -2.18
CA ASN A 600 17.61 14.92 -1.79
C ASN A 600 16.43 14.20 -1.10
N ALA A 601 15.22 14.31 -1.64
CA ALA A 601 14.02 13.63 -1.16
C ALA A 601 14.16 12.10 -1.04
N GLY A 602 15.15 11.52 -1.70
CA GLY A 602 15.53 10.13 -1.56
C GLY A 602 15.23 9.33 -2.82
N LEU A 603 15.87 8.17 -2.91
CA LEU A 603 15.71 7.23 -4.01
C LEU A 603 15.03 5.97 -3.51
N SER A 604 14.36 5.27 -4.43
CA SER A 604 13.89 3.92 -4.17
C SER A 604 15.08 2.99 -3.88
N LYS A 605 14.88 2.05 -2.97
CA LYS A 605 15.90 1.09 -2.51
C LYS A 605 15.33 -0.31 -2.51
N PHE A 606 16.13 -1.27 -3.00
CA PHE A 606 15.77 -2.68 -3.10
C PHE A 606 16.88 -3.54 -2.53
N LYS A 607 16.51 -4.68 -1.94
CA LYS A 607 17.46 -5.65 -1.40
C LYS A 607 17.59 -6.83 -2.36
N PHE A 608 18.83 -7.12 -2.76
CA PHE A 608 19.18 -8.34 -3.49
C PHE A 608 20.03 -9.24 -2.59
N GLU A 609 20.00 -10.54 -2.88
CA GLU A 609 20.91 -11.52 -2.29
C GLU A 609 21.78 -12.21 -3.35
N SER A 610 23.07 -12.34 -3.04
CA SER A 610 24.04 -13.02 -3.91
C SER A 610 23.58 -14.44 -4.27
N GLY A 611 23.51 -14.75 -5.56
CA GLY A 611 23.12 -16.04 -6.13
C GLY A 611 21.61 -16.27 -6.27
N LYS A 612 20.77 -15.44 -5.64
CA LYS A 612 19.30 -15.60 -5.60
C LYS A 612 18.61 -15.00 -6.82
N LEU A 613 17.45 -15.54 -7.18
CA LEU A 613 16.59 -15.03 -8.24
C LEU A 613 15.48 -14.15 -7.66
N HIS A 614 15.38 -12.93 -8.15
CA HIS A 614 14.41 -11.94 -7.71
C HIS A 614 13.44 -11.66 -8.86
N ARG A 615 12.13 -11.77 -8.61
CA ARG A 615 11.08 -11.35 -9.53
C ARG A 615 10.80 -9.87 -9.31
N LEU A 616 10.81 -9.09 -10.39
CA LEU A 616 10.43 -7.68 -10.42
C LEU A 616 9.23 -7.56 -11.36
N ARG A 617 8.21 -6.81 -10.93
CA ARG A 617 6.95 -6.63 -11.66
C ARG A 617 6.89 -5.21 -12.20
N LEU A 618 7.46 -5.00 -13.38
CA LEU A 618 7.63 -3.67 -13.97
C LEU A 618 6.29 -3.16 -14.49
N ILE A 619 5.96 -1.91 -14.20
CA ILE A 619 4.73 -1.24 -14.65
C ILE A 619 5.10 0.16 -15.13
N ASN A 620 4.84 0.48 -16.40
CA ASN A 620 4.90 1.87 -16.84
C ASN A 620 3.55 2.55 -16.55
N SER A 621 3.51 3.37 -15.50
CA SER A 621 2.35 4.14 -15.06
C SER A 621 2.50 5.64 -15.35
N GLY A 622 3.42 6.02 -16.24
CA GLY A 622 3.58 7.40 -16.70
C GLY A 622 2.39 7.89 -17.53
N SER A 623 2.41 9.15 -17.94
CA SER A 623 1.38 9.80 -18.74
C SER A 623 1.78 9.98 -20.21
N ASP A 624 3.08 9.96 -20.52
CA ASP A 624 3.65 10.04 -21.87
C ASP A 624 4.92 9.17 -22.02
N GLY A 625 5.74 9.11 -20.97
CA GLY A 625 7.10 8.59 -20.99
C GLY A 625 7.21 7.12 -21.39
N THR A 626 7.83 6.85 -22.55
CA THR A 626 8.29 5.51 -22.92
C THR A 626 9.57 5.17 -22.15
N GLN A 627 9.50 4.16 -21.29
CA GLN A 627 10.55 3.84 -20.32
C GLN A 627 11.55 2.82 -20.88
N LYS A 628 12.83 3.06 -20.60
CA LYS A 628 13.95 2.14 -20.82
C LYS A 628 14.48 1.69 -19.47
N PHE A 629 14.08 0.51 -19.04
CA PHE A 629 14.47 -0.04 -17.75
C PHE A 629 15.73 -0.89 -17.88
N THR A 630 16.70 -0.67 -16.99
CA THR A 630 17.95 -1.45 -16.90
C THR A 630 18.39 -1.62 -15.46
N ILE A 631 19.23 -2.63 -15.21
CA ILE A 631 19.97 -2.78 -13.96
C ILE A 631 21.44 -2.94 -14.32
N ASP A 632 22.29 -2.05 -13.78
CA ASP A 632 23.71 -2.04 -14.11
C ASP A 632 24.37 -3.38 -13.77
N GLY A 633 25.08 -3.98 -14.74
CA GLY A 633 25.80 -5.23 -14.55
C GLY A 633 24.93 -6.48 -14.40
N HIS A 634 23.62 -6.39 -14.67
CA HIS A 634 22.68 -7.51 -14.56
C HIS A 634 21.92 -7.72 -15.87
N ILE A 635 21.65 -9.00 -16.18
CA ILE A 635 20.77 -9.42 -17.27
C ILE A 635 19.38 -9.67 -16.68
N MET A 636 18.34 -9.26 -17.41
CA MET A 636 16.95 -9.49 -17.03
C MET A 636 16.36 -10.59 -17.89
N LYS A 637 15.70 -11.55 -17.24
CA LYS A 637 15.00 -12.64 -17.90
C LYS A 637 13.50 -12.39 -17.87
N VAL A 638 12.91 -11.97 -18.99
CA VAL A 638 11.47 -11.72 -19.10
C VAL A 638 10.71 -13.04 -19.00
N ILE A 639 9.63 -13.06 -18.22
CA ILE A 639 8.79 -14.25 -18.01
C ILE A 639 7.30 -13.99 -18.27
N ALA A 640 6.86 -12.74 -18.31
CA ALA A 640 5.52 -12.36 -18.75
C ALA A 640 5.53 -10.96 -19.37
N ASN A 641 4.64 -10.74 -20.33
CA ASN A 641 4.30 -9.43 -20.87
C ASN A 641 2.82 -9.18 -20.60
N ASP A 642 2.51 -8.08 -19.92
CA ASP A 642 1.18 -7.82 -19.38
C ASP A 642 0.68 -9.04 -18.55
N PHE A 643 -0.57 -9.48 -18.72
CA PHE A 643 -1.10 -10.68 -18.06
C PHE A 643 -0.74 -12.01 -18.75
N VAL A 644 0.18 -12.01 -19.72
CA VAL A 644 0.48 -13.20 -20.53
C VAL A 644 1.88 -13.73 -20.22
N PRO A 645 2.00 -14.91 -19.57
CA PRO A 645 3.27 -15.60 -19.43
C PRO A 645 3.89 -15.92 -20.80
N VAL A 646 5.20 -15.72 -20.92
CA VAL A 646 5.96 -15.96 -22.15
C VAL A 646 7.07 -17.00 -21.95
N HIS A 647 7.51 -17.60 -23.04
CA HIS A 647 8.76 -18.36 -23.05
C HIS A 647 9.90 -17.45 -22.62
N PRO A 648 10.63 -17.78 -21.54
CA PRO A 648 11.58 -16.82 -21.00
C PRO A 648 12.70 -16.49 -21.97
N TYR A 649 13.00 -15.20 -22.10
CA TYR A 649 14.10 -14.68 -22.90
C TYR A 649 14.89 -13.64 -22.12
N GLU A 650 16.15 -13.43 -22.50
CA GLU A 650 17.06 -12.51 -21.80
C GLU A 650 17.24 -11.21 -22.58
N THR A 651 17.29 -10.10 -21.87
CA THR A 651 17.60 -8.78 -22.40
C THR A 651 18.35 -7.93 -21.36
N ASN A 652 19.08 -6.93 -21.84
CA ASN A 652 19.75 -5.94 -20.99
C ASN A 652 18.92 -4.67 -20.80
N VAL A 653 17.90 -4.46 -21.65
CA VAL A 653 17.01 -3.30 -21.58
C VAL A 653 15.58 -3.74 -21.88
N ILE A 654 14.64 -3.24 -21.08
CA ILE A 654 13.22 -3.48 -21.30
C ILE A 654 12.60 -2.16 -21.72
N THR A 655 11.88 -2.17 -22.84
CA THR A 655 11.13 -1.01 -23.32
C THR A 655 9.67 -1.17 -22.95
N LEU A 656 9.14 -0.23 -22.18
CA LEU A 656 7.74 -0.21 -21.76
C LEU A 656 7.09 1.08 -22.26
N GLY A 657 6.09 0.94 -23.13
CA GLY A 657 5.11 1.99 -23.40
C GLY A 657 4.17 2.16 -22.22
N VAL A 658 3.51 3.31 -22.15
CA VAL A 658 2.56 3.59 -21.07
C VAL A 658 1.48 2.50 -20.98
N GLY A 659 1.22 1.99 -19.78
CA GLY A 659 0.25 0.91 -19.50
C GLY A 659 0.77 -0.51 -19.70
N GLN A 660 1.99 -0.69 -20.24
CA GLN A 660 2.60 -2.01 -20.36
C GLN A 660 3.21 -2.48 -19.05
N ARG A 661 3.16 -3.80 -18.85
CA ARG A 661 3.86 -4.48 -17.76
C ARG A 661 4.80 -5.54 -18.29
N SER A 662 5.85 -5.81 -17.52
CA SER A 662 6.71 -6.96 -17.77
C SER A 662 7.20 -7.54 -16.46
N ASP A 663 7.06 -8.85 -16.31
CA ASP A 663 7.61 -9.58 -15.17
C ASP A 663 8.97 -10.12 -15.56
N VAL A 664 9.98 -9.80 -14.75
CA VAL A 664 11.37 -10.22 -15.02
C VAL A 664 12.02 -10.88 -13.82
N LEU A 665 12.88 -11.84 -14.10
CA LEU A 665 13.75 -12.45 -13.12
C LEU A 665 15.16 -11.90 -13.25
N VAL A 666 15.73 -11.52 -12.12
CA VAL A 666 17.09 -10.99 -12.03
C VAL A 666 17.88 -11.80 -11.02
N ARG A 667 18.99 -12.40 -11.47
CA ARG A 667 19.90 -13.14 -10.59
C ARG A 667 20.82 -12.15 -9.90
N GLY A 668 20.93 -12.24 -8.57
CA GLY A 668 21.87 -11.44 -7.81
C GLY A 668 23.32 -11.86 -8.10
N THR A 669 24.02 -11.17 -9.00
CA THR A 669 25.42 -11.49 -9.38
C THR A 669 26.47 -10.67 -8.63
N GLY A 670 26.03 -9.65 -7.87
CA GLY A 670 26.89 -8.81 -7.04
C GLY A 670 27.46 -9.54 -5.83
N ARG A 671 28.54 -8.99 -5.27
CA ARG A 671 29.12 -9.44 -4.00
C ARG A 671 28.37 -8.82 -2.82
N PRO A 672 28.40 -9.43 -1.62
CA PRO A 672 27.61 -9.00 -0.47
C PRO A 672 27.67 -7.50 -0.12
N LYS A 673 28.81 -6.83 -0.35
CA LYS A 673 29.03 -5.42 0.01
C LYS A 673 28.77 -4.43 -1.12
N GLU A 674 28.39 -4.91 -2.30
CA GLU A 674 28.22 -4.08 -3.48
C GLU A 674 26.81 -3.50 -3.56
N SER A 675 26.70 -2.39 -4.27
CA SER A 675 25.45 -1.78 -4.64
C SER A 675 25.47 -1.42 -6.12
N PHE A 676 24.29 -1.45 -6.74
CA PHE A 676 24.12 -1.24 -8.18
C PHE A 676 22.99 -0.26 -8.43
N TRP A 677 23.11 0.51 -9.51
CA TRP A 677 22.00 1.31 -10.00
C TRP A 677 20.97 0.44 -10.72
N MET A 678 19.73 0.60 -10.32
CA MET A 678 18.55 0.31 -11.13
C MET A 678 18.13 1.62 -11.80
N ARG A 679 17.86 1.59 -13.10
CA ARG A 679 17.64 2.79 -13.91
C ARG A 679 16.35 2.67 -14.71
N SER A 680 15.65 3.79 -14.85
CA SER A 680 14.60 3.96 -15.84
C SER A 680 14.81 5.27 -16.56
N ASP A 681 14.94 5.20 -17.89
CA ASP A 681 15.15 6.38 -18.70
C ASP A 681 13.93 6.61 -19.60
N ILE A 682 13.35 7.81 -19.56
CA ILE A 682 12.38 8.23 -20.57
C ILE A 682 13.13 8.46 -21.87
N SER A 683 12.76 7.76 -22.94
CA SER A 683 13.45 7.91 -24.22
C SER A 683 13.38 9.34 -24.74
N ARG A 684 14.54 9.93 -25.01
CA ARG A 684 14.71 11.28 -25.59
C ARG A 684 14.12 11.43 -27.00
N ARG A 685 13.76 10.31 -27.64
CA ARG A 685 13.17 10.30 -28.99
C ARG A 685 11.68 10.02 -28.98
N CYS A 686 11.20 9.24 -28.01
CA CYS A 686 9.82 8.77 -27.99
C CYS A 686 8.90 9.66 -27.16
N SER A 687 9.45 10.42 -26.19
CA SER A 687 8.68 11.18 -25.21
C SER A 687 9.43 12.42 -24.72
N ASN A 688 8.70 13.34 -24.07
CA ASN A 688 9.23 14.62 -23.60
C ASN A 688 9.53 14.60 -22.08
N SER A 689 10.72 15.05 -21.69
CA SER A 689 11.11 15.19 -20.28
C SER A 689 12.23 16.20 -20.09
N ASP A 690 12.21 16.95 -18.99
CA ASP A 690 13.33 17.80 -18.57
C ASP A 690 14.41 16.96 -17.85
N GLN A 691 13.99 15.98 -17.03
CA GLN A 691 14.86 14.99 -16.39
C GLN A 691 14.43 13.57 -16.79
N HIS A 692 15.10 13.04 -17.83
CA HIS A 692 14.79 11.73 -18.40
C HIS A 692 15.07 10.54 -17.48
N HIS A 693 16.07 10.64 -16.60
CA HIS A 693 16.60 9.51 -15.86
C HIS A 693 15.98 9.42 -14.46
N ALA A 694 15.56 8.22 -14.06
CA ALA A 694 15.20 7.85 -12.70
C ALA A 694 16.18 6.81 -12.16
N LEU A 695 16.55 6.92 -10.88
CA LEU A 695 17.51 6.03 -10.23
C LEU A 695 16.91 5.39 -8.97
N ALA A 696 17.20 4.10 -8.81
CA ALA A 696 16.98 3.37 -7.58
C ALA A 696 18.24 2.57 -7.23
N VAL A 697 18.40 2.26 -5.95
CA VAL A 697 19.59 1.56 -5.44
C VAL A 697 19.26 0.11 -5.12
N ILE A 698 20.01 -0.82 -5.71
CA ILE A 698 20.04 -2.21 -5.27
C ILE A 698 21.17 -2.38 -4.27
N HIS A 699 20.83 -2.80 -3.05
CA HIS A 699 21.77 -3.15 -2.00
C HIS A 699 21.85 -4.66 -1.84
N TYR A 700 23.07 -5.20 -1.87
CA TYR A 700 23.31 -6.60 -1.50
C TYR A 700 23.35 -6.76 0.03
N GLU A 701 23.30 -8.01 0.51
CA GLU A 701 23.03 -8.38 1.90
C GLU A 701 23.91 -7.72 2.99
N LYS A 702 25.09 -7.19 2.64
CA LYS A 702 26.02 -6.48 3.53
C LYS A 702 26.48 -5.12 2.98
N ALA A 703 25.75 -4.56 2.01
CA ALA A 703 26.06 -3.27 1.42
C ALA A 703 25.77 -2.13 2.40
N ASP A 704 26.62 -1.10 2.42
CA ASP A 704 26.35 0.12 3.19
C ASP A 704 25.23 0.91 2.50
N THR A 705 24.06 0.96 3.15
CA THR A 705 22.84 1.59 2.63
C THR A 705 22.90 3.12 2.56
N SER A 706 23.99 3.72 3.05
CA SER A 706 24.28 5.15 2.92
C SER A 706 25.16 5.50 1.71
N THR A 707 25.72 4.50 1.03
CA THR A 707 26.64 4.71 -0.09
C THR A 707 25.93 4.75 -1.44
N THR A 708 26.34 5.71 -2.26
CA THR A 708 25.90 5.84 -3.65
C THR A 708 26.59 4.78 -4.52
N PRO A 709 25.85 3.98 -5.32
CA PRO A 709 26.46 3.04 -6.25
C PRO A 709 27.39 3.71 -7.26
N THR A 710 28.45 3.00 -7.65
CA THR A 710 29.42 3.42 -8.68
C THR A 710 29.40 2.52 -9.91
N SER A 711 28.34 1.72 -10.07
CA SER A 711 28.16 0.82 -11.21
C SER A 711 28.07 1.58 -12.53
N GLN A 712 28.51 0.93 -13.61
CA GLN A 712 28.47 1.49 -14.96
C GLN A 712 27.11 1.24 -15.61
N ALA A 713 26.56 2.30 -16.22
CA ALA A 713 25.29 2.26 -16.92
C ALA A 713 25.31 1.22 -18.06
N THR A 714 24.24 0.44 -18.16
CA THR A 714 24.02 -0.46 -19.30
C THR A 714 23.85 0.34 -20.59
N VAL A 715 24.61 -0.01 -21.63
CA VAL A 715 24.52 0.64 -22.95
C VAL A 715 23.42 -0.02 -23.78
N TYR A 716 22.51 0.79 -24.32
CA TYR A 716 21.45 0.34 -25.22
C TYR A 716 21.16 1.40 -26.30
N ASN A 717 20.32 1.04 -27.28
CA ASN A 717 19.91 1.97 -28.33
C ASN A 717 18.78 2.90 -27.84
N GLU A 718 19.14 4.12 -27.43
CA GLU A 718 18.17 5.12 -26.94
C GLU A 718 17.15 5.57 -28.00
N THR A 719 17.46 5.47 -29.30
CA THR A 719 16.57 5.98 -30.35
C THR A 719 15.47 5.00 -30.75
N ASN A 720 15.52 3.76 -30.26
CA ASN A 720 14.51 2.76 -30.56
C ASN A 720 13.27 2.97 -29.69
N CYS A 721 12.08 3.12 -30.28
CA CYS A 721 10.82 3.17 -29.54
C CYS A 721 10.10 1.82 -29.47
N SER A 722 10.49 0.84 -30.30
CA SER A 722 9.85 -0.48 -30.34
C SER A 722 10.01 -1.28 -29.05
N ASN A 723 9.01 -2.14 -28.78
CA ASN A 723 9.11 -3.24 -27.83
C ASN A 723 10.11 -4.31 -28.31
N ASP A 724 10.30 -5.38 -27.52
CA ASP A 724 11.11 -6.53 -27.96
C ASP A 724 10.50 -7.19 -29.20
N PRO A 725 11.33 -7.70 -30.13
CA PRO A 725 10.87 -8.34 -31.36
C PRO A 725 9.81 -9.43 -31.14
N LEU A 726 8.80 -9.46 -32.02
CA LEU A 726 7.69 -10.44 -31.97
C LEU A 726 8.16 -11.91 -32.08
N ASP A 727 9.35 -12.16 -32.63
CA ASP A 727 9.91 -13.51 -32.73
C ASP A 727 10.49 -14.06 -31.42
N MET A 728 10.74 -13.17 -30.46
CA MET A 728 11.22 -13.50 -29.11
C MET A 728 10.06 -13.60 -28.10
N THR A 729 9.02 -12.80 -28.28
CA THR A 729 7.91 -12.65 -27.31
C THR A 729 6.80 -13.69 -27.48
N LYS A 730 7.16 -14.97 -27.33
CA LYS A 730 6.22 -16.09 -27.55
C LYS A 730 5.45 -16.43 -26.27
N PRO A 731 4.11 -16.39 -26.26
CA PRO A 731 3.33 -16.81 -25.10
C PRO A 731 3.53 -18.29 -24.75
N LYS A 732 3.46 -18.63 -23.46
CA LYS A 732 3.58 -20.02 -22.96
C LYS A 732 2.46 -20.92 -23.43
N PHE A 733 1.22 -20.49 -23.19
CA PHE A 733 0.05 -21.19 -23.67
C PHE A 733 -0.07 -20.95 -25.18
N VAL A 734 -0.14 -22.01 -25.98
CA VAL A 734 -0.28 -21.90 -27.43
C VAL A 734 -1.73 -21.60 -27.77
N LEU A 735 -1.96 -20.42 -28.35
CA LEU A 735 -3.28 -20.01 -28.82
C LEU A 735 -3.14 -19.21 -30.10
N ALA A 736 -3.64 -19.77 -31.20
CA ALA A 736 -3.65 -19.13 -32.52
C ALA A 736 -4.90 -18.24 -32.70
N PRO A 737 -4.77 -17.08 -33.37
CA PRO A 737 -5.93 -16.34 -33.84
C PRO A 737 -6.63 -17.13 -34.98
N PRO A 738 -7.91 -16.84 -35.27
CA PRO A 738 -8.56 -17.36 -36.47
C PRO A 738 -7.77 -17.02 -37.74
N ARG A 739 -7.55 -18.02 -38.62
CA ARG A 739 -6.79 -17.82 -39.87
C ARG A 739 -7.41 -16.76 -40.79
N GLN A 740 -8.74 -16.67 -40.76
CA GLN A 740 -9.51 -15.63 -41.45
C GLN A 740 -10.44 -15.00 -40.40
N PRO A 741 -10.23 -13.73 -40.01
CA PRO A 741 -11.13 -13.03 -39.10
C PRO A 741 -12.47 -12.75 -39.80
N ASP A 742 -13.55 -12.73 -39.02
CA ASP A 742 -14.91 -12.43 -39.54
C ASP A 742 -15.00 -11.00 -40.07
N PHE A 743 -14.25 -10.09 -39.46
CA PHE A 743 -14.21 -8.67 -39.83
C PHE A 743 -12.78 -8.14 -39.85
N THR A 744 -12.46 -7.29 -40.82
CA THR A 744 -11.18 -6.56 -40.88
C THR A 744 -11.45 -5.06 -41.01
N GLN A 745 -10.87 -4.27 -40.11
CA GLN A 745 -10.98 -2.82 -40.09
C GLN A 745 -9.60 -2.18 -40.26
N ILE A 746 -9.47 -1.26 -41.20
CA ILE A 746 -8.29 -0.38 -41.30
C ILE A 746 -8.52 0.80 -40.35
N VAL A 747 -7.50 1.12 -39.54
CA VAL A 747 -7.54 2.16 -38.51
C VAL A 747 -6.42 3.14 -38.83
N ASP A 748 -6.77 4.24 -39.49
CA ASP A 748 -5.83 5.33 -39.79
C ASP A 748 -5.79 6.32 -38.63
N ILE A 749 -4.60 6.46 -38.04
CA ILE A 749 -4.31 7.39 -36.95
C ILE A 749 -3.60 8.61 -37.53
N ASP A 750 -4.15 9.79 -37.26
CA ASP A 750 -3.63 11.07 -37.75
C ASP A 750 -3.92 12.21 -36.76
N PHE A 751 -3.26 13.36 -36.95
CA PHE A 751 -3.50 14.59 -36.18
C PHE A 751 -4.00 15.70 -37.09
N GLN A 752 -5.24 16.12 -36.90
CA GLN A 752 -5.93 17.07 -37.79
C GLN A 752 -6.35 18.32 -37.03
N THR A 753 -6.24 19.47 -37.67
CA THR A 753 -6.72 20.75 -37.13
C THR A 753 -8.14 21.01 -37.65
N ASN A 754 -9.09 21.18 -36.74
CA ASN A 754 -10.48 21.47 -37.10
C ASN A 754 -10.66 22.93 -37.57
N ALA A 755 -11.87 23.27 -38.03
CA ALA A 755 -12.18 24.61 -38.55
C ALA A 755 -12.00 25.75 -37.52
N ALA A 756 -11.97 25.44 -36.22
CA ALA A 756 -11.72 26.38 -35.14
C ALA A 756 -10.22 26.55 -34.80
N GLY A 757 -9.33 25.89 -35.55
CA GLY A 757 -7.88 25.93 -35.31
C GLY A 757 -7.41 25.01 -34.18
N ILE A 758 -8.27 24.12 -33.68
CA ILE A 758 -7.94 23.19 -32.58
C ILE A 758 -7.47 21.87 -33.20
N GLY A 759 -6.27 21.44 -32.84
CA GLY A 759 -5.72 20.14 -33.21
C GLY A 759 -6.40 18.99 -32.47
N LYS A 760 -6.65 17.88 -33.16
CA LYS A 760 -7.25 16.69 -32.57
C LYS A 760 -6.62 15.45 -33.16
N TRP A 761 -6.43 14.45 -32.30
CA TRP A 761 -6.12 13.12 -32.77
C TRP A 761 -7.36 12.49 -33.36
N THR A 762 -7.19 11.79 -34.47
CA THR A 762 -8.27 11.17 -35.22
C THR A 762 -7.98 9.71 -35.49
N ILE A 763 -9.03 8.90 -35.44
CA ILE A 763 -9.09 7.56 -35.98
C ILE A 763 -10.09 7.60 -37.13
N ASN A 764 -9.66 7.24 -38.34
CA ASN A 764 -10.50 7.28 -39.55
C ASN A 764 -11.20 8.64 -39.76
N ASN A 765 -10.46 9.74 -39.60
CA ASN A 765 -10.94 11.13 -39.69
C ASN A 765 -11.99 11.54 -38.64
N GLN A 766 -12.15 10.77 -37.55
CA GLN A 766 -13.03 11.09 -36.43
C GLN A 766 -12.24 11.19 -35.13
N SER A 767 -12.56 12.17 -34.28
CA SER A 767 -11.93 12.36 -32.97
C SER A 767 -12.95 12.08 -31.88
N PHE A 768 -12.57 11.26 -30.90
CA PHE A 768 -13.46 10.95 -29.78
C PHE A 768 -13.69 12.17 -28.88
N GLN A 769 -14.95 12.41 -28.53
CA GLN A 769 -15.36 13.38 -27.52
C GLN A 769 -16.31 12.69 -26.54
N ALA A 770 -15.87 12.57 -25.29
CA ALA A 770 -16.66 11.97 -24.24
C ALA A 770 -17.89 12.83 -23.91
N ASN A 771 -19.03 12.17 -23.65
CA ASN A 771 -20.16 12.77 -22.96
C ASN A 771 -20.34 12.06 -21.62
N ILE A 772 -19.74 12.62 -20.57
CA ILE A 772 -19.69 12.00 -19.24
C ILE A 772 -21.04 11.95 -18.52
N ASP A 773 -22.09 12.55 -19.08
CA ASP A 773 -23.45 12.52 -18.53
C ASP A 773 -24.23 11.27 -18.99
N TYR A 774 -23.71 10.51 -19.96
CA TYR A 774 -24.32 9.28 -20.47
C TYR A 774 -23.28 8.19 -20.70
N ALA A 775 -23.60 6.94 -20.34
CA ALA A 775 -22.78 5.77 -20.65
C ALA A 775 -23.22 5.11 -21.97
N ILE A 776 -22.32 4.96 -22.94
CA ILE A 776 -22.62 4.31 -24.24
C ILE A 776 -23.13 2.88 -24.03
N LEU A 777 -22.59 2.13 -23.05
CA LEU A 777 -23.04 0.77 -22.74
C LEU A 777 -24.50 0.73 -22.28
N LEU A 778 -24.94 1.73 -21.50
CA LEU A 778 -26.33 1.85 -21.05
C LEU A 778 -27.27 2.07 -22.26
N LEU A 779 -26.90 2.95 -23.18
CA LEU A 779 -27.66 3.20 -24.40
C LEU A 779 -27.74 1.95 -25.29
N ALA A 780 -26.60 1.25 -25.46
CA ALA A 780 -26.54 0.02 -26.24
C ALA A 780 -27.39 -1.10 -25.62
N ASN A 781 -27.41 -1.23 -24.29
CA ASN A 781 -28.26 -2.18 -23.57
C ASN A 781 -29.76 -1.92 -23.78
N GLN A 782 -30.15 -0.66 -23.95
CA GLN A 782 -31.52 -0.26 -24.29
C GLN A 782 -31.87 -0.46 -25.77
N GLY A 783 -30.95 -1.01 -26.57
CA GLY A 783 -31.12 -1.20 -28.01
C GLY A 783 -30.89 0.07 -28.84
N ASN A 784 -30.43 1.16 -28.22
CA ASN A 784 -30.07 2.38 -28.93
C ASN A 784 -28.61 2.31 -29.40
N THR A 785 -28.43 1.92 -30.66
CA THR A 785 -27.14 1.97 -31.37
C THR A 785 -27.06 3.12 -32.37
N SER A 786 -28.02 4.04 -32.35
CA SER A 786 -28.07 5.22 -33.23
C SER A 786 -27.32 6.42 -32.65
N TYR A 787 -26.78 6.28 -31.43
CA TYR A 787 -25.85 7.17 -30.74
C TYR A 787 -26.04 8.67 -31.06
N PRO A 788 -26.82 9.43 -30.27
CA PRO A 788 -27.26 10.79 -30.62
C PRO A 788 -26.15 11.80 -30.96
N ASN A 789 -24.89 11.55 -30.56
CA ASN A 789 -23.74 12.39 -30.88
C ASN A 789 -22.73 11.75 -31.85
N ASP A 790 -23.04 10.60 -32.45
CA ASP A 790 -22.22 9.95 -33.50
C ASP A 790 -22.13 10.88 -34.72
N PRO A 791 -20.94 11.35 -35.12
CA PRO A 791 -19.65 10.64 -35.04
C PRO A 791 -18.75 10.89 -33.81
N GLN A 792 -19.11 11.75 -32.87
CA GLN A 792 -18.22 12.20 -31.78
C GLN A 792 -17.90 11.13 -30.73
N TRP A 793 -18.77 10.14 -30.50
CA TRP A 793 -18.47 9.00 -29.61
C TRP A 793 -17.58 7.93 -30.25
N ASN A 794 -17.25 8.09 -31.54
CA ASN A 794 -16.34 7.24 -32.30
C ASN A 794 -16.57 5.73 -32.09
N VAL A 795 -17.85 5.31 -32.20
CA VAL A 795 -18.25 3.92 -31.96
C VAL A 795 -18.13 3.09 -33.25
N PHE A 796 -17.44 1.96 -33.16
CA PHE A 796 -17.30 1.00 -34.25
C PHE A 796 -18.13 -0.23 -33.93
N ASN A 797 -19.22 -0.40 -34.66
CA ASN A 797 -20.13 -1.53 -34.50
C ASN A 797 -19.70 -2.72 -35.36
N PHE A 798 -19.26 -3.78 -34.71
CA PHE A 798 -18.84 -5.01 -35.38
C PHE A 798 -19.95 -6.06 -35.51
N GLY A 799 -21.18 -5.72 -35.11
CA GLY A 799 -22.35 -6.58 -35.19
C GLY A 799 -22.10 -7.95 -34.53
N ASN A 800 -22.42 -9.01 -35.26
CA ASN A 800 -22.31 -10.39 -34.76
C ASN A 800 -20.95 -11.04 -35.05
N SER A 801 -19.96 -10.27 -35.49
CA SER A 801 -18.60 -10.78 -35.73
C SER A 801 -18.03 -11.36 -34.44
N THR A 802 -17.35 -12.51 -34.52
CA THR A 802 -16.75 -13.19 -33.37
C THR A 802 -15.23 -13.06 -33.33
N SER A 803 -14.63 -12.64 -34.44
CA SER A 803 -13.21 -12.37 -34.58
C SER A 803 -12.97 -11.13 -35.44
N ILE A 804 -12.10 -10.23 -34.98
CA ILE A 804 -11.85 -8.94 -35.61
C ILE A 804 -10.35 -8.74 -35.77
N ARG A 805 -9.95 -8.27 -36.95
CA ARG A 805 -8.60 -7.77 -37.24
C ARG A 805 -8.62 -6.26 -37.37
N LEU A 806 -7.76 -5.58 -36.63
CA LEU A 806 -7.49 -4.16 -36.78
C LEU A 806 -6.12 -3.97 -37.42
N ILE A 807 -6.06 -3.27 -38.55
CA ILE A 807 -4.81 -2.85 -39.21
C ILE A 807 -4.60 -1.37 -38.87
N LEU A 808 -3.82 -1.11 -37.82
CA LEU A 808 -3.49 0.24 -37.40
C LEU A 808 -2.39 0.80 -38.29
N ARG A 809 -2.55 2.05 -38.73
CA ARG A 809 -1.55 2.79 -39.49
C ARG A 809 -1.40 4.19 -38.90
N SER A 810 -0.21 4.51 -38.39
CA SER A 810 0.08 5.89 -38.00
C SER A 810 0.59 6.66 -39.22
N GLN A 811 -0.15 7.69 -39.64
CA GLN A 811 0.25 8.56 -40.73
C GLN A 811 1.32 9.56 -40.32
N ILE A 812 1.59 9.67 -39.02
CA ILE A 812 2.56 10.59 -38.45
C ILE A 812 3.61 9.84 -37.62
N PRO A 813 4.86 10.33 -37.61
CA PRO A 813 5.95 9.65 -36.93
C PRO A 813 5.92 9.95 -35.44
N ILE A 814 4.94 9.40 -34.73
CA ILE A 814 4.79 9.47 -33.27
C ILE A 814 4.46 8.06 -32.79
N SER A 815 5.06 7.66 -31.67
CA SER A 815 4.82 6.34 -31.09
C SER A 815 3.55 6.37 -30.23
N HIS A 816 2.73 5.32 -30.32
CA HIS A 816 1.47 5.23 -29.59
C HIS A 816 1.35 3.90 -28.84
N PRO A 817 1.38 3.86 -27.50
CA PRO A 817 0.99 2.67 -26.75
C PRO A 817 -0.52 2.46 -26.89
N MET A 818 -0.94 1.52 -27.73
CA MET A 818 -2.34 1.24 -28.02
C MET A 818 -2.85 0.17 -27.07
N HIS A 819 -3.85 0.51 -26.27
CA HIS A 819 -4.46 -0.32 -25.23
C HIS A 819 -5.89 -0.71 -25.61
N ILE A 820 -6.26 -1.98 -25.43
CA ILE A 820 -7.64 -2.48 -25.57
C ILE A 820 -8.22 -2.82 -24.19
N HIS A 821 -9.44 -2.35 -23.94
CA HIS A 821 -10.23 -2.79 -22.79
C HIS A 821 -10.93 -4.12 -23.08
N GLY A 822 -11.27 -4.88 -22.04
CA GLY A 822 -12.14 -6.06 -22.11
C GLY A 822 -11.59 -7.28 -22.85
N HIS A 823 -10.37 -7.19 -23.39
CA HIS A 823 -9.77 -8.19 -24.26
C HIS A 823 -8.25 -8.30 -24.08
N THR A 824 -7.72 -9.45 -24.50
CA THR A 824 -6.31 -9.60 -24.86
C THR A 824 -6.25 -9.80 -26.37
N PHE A 825 -5.41 -9.05 -27.09
CA PHE A 825 -5.23 -9.19 -28.52
C PHE A 825 -3.96 -9.97 -28.87
N TRP A 826 -3.95 -10.58 -30.06
CA TRP A 826 -2.73 -11.05 -30.71
C TRP A 826 -2.09 -9.91 -31.47
N VAL A 827 -0.79 -9.69 -31.29
CA VAL A 827 0.01 -8.83 -32.18
C VAL A 827 0.50 -9.70 -33.33
N VAL A 828 -0.15 -9.60 -34.48
CA VAL A 828 0.10 -10.50 -35.61
C VAL A 828 1.16 -9.97 -36.57
N ALA A 829 1.36 -8.66 -36.64
CA ALA A 829 2.46 -8.04 -37.37
C ALA A 829 2.71 -6.60 -36.90
N GLU A 830 3.93 -6.12 -37.07
CA GLU A 830 4.30 -4.71 -36.88
C GLU A 830 5.39 -4.34 -37.89
N GLY A 831 5.44 -3.08 -38.29
CA GLY A 831 6.45 -2.62 -39.25
C GLY A 831 6.20 -1.24 -39.81
N VAL A 832 6.77 -0.97 -40.99
CA VAL A 832 6.63 0.31 -41.69
C VAL A 832 6.25 0.09 -43.14
N GLY A 833 5.36 0.93 -43.67
CA GLY A 833 4.72 0.80 -44.97
C GLY A 833 3.37 0.13 -44.87
N GLU A 834 2.96 -0.53 -45.96
CA GLU A 834 1.76 -1.35 -45.95
C GLU A 834 2.10 -2.76 -45.50
N TRP A 835 1.22 -3.36 -44.70
CA TRP A 835 1.36 -4.75 -44.29
C TRP A 835 1.19 -5.69 -45.49
N ASP A 836 2.06 -6.69 -45.60
CA ASP A 836 2.09 -7.66 -46.70
C ASP A 836 1.12 -8.85 -46.53
N GLY A 837 0.36 -8.85 -45.43
CA GLY A 837 -0.58 -9.93 -45.08
C GLY A 837 0.05 -11.11 -44.35
N VAL A 838 1.36 -11.06 -44.03
CA VAL A 838 2.06 -12.14 -43.34
C VAL A 838 1.90 -11.97 -41.83
N VAL A 839 1.38 -13.02 -41.18
CA VAL A 839 1.30 -13.11 -39.72
C VAL A 839 2.61 -13.67 -39.15
N THR A 840 3.21 -12.97 -38.21
CA THR A 840 4.34 -13.44 -37.41
C THR A 840 3.89 -14.53 -36.44
N HIS A 841 4.54 -15.70 -36.49
CA HIS A 841 4.20 -16.86 -35.67
C HIS A 841 2.70 -17.21 -35.66
N PRO A 842 2.08 -17.56 -36.81
CA PRO A 842 0.63 -17.69 -36.95
C PRO A 842 -0.02 -18.72 -36.01
N GLU A 843 0.74 -19.69 -35.52
CA GLU A 843 0.25 -20.70 -34.56
C GLU A 843 0.29 -20.20 -33.10
N ASN A 844 1.08 -19.17 -32.78
CA ASN A 844 1.18 -18.59 -31.44
C ASN A 844 1.78 -17.17 -31.45
N PRO A 845 1.09 -16.15 -32.02
CA PRO A 845 1.58 -14.78 -31.98
C PRO A 845 1.67 -14.26 -30.55
N GLN A 846 2.46 -13.21 -30.34
CA GLN A 846 2.49 -12.46 -29.08
C GLN A 846 1.07 -12.05 -28.69
N ARG A 847 0.74 -12.15 -27.40
CA ARG A 847 -0.57 -11.77 -26.87
C ARG A 847 -0.40 -10.86 -25.69
N ARG A 848 -1.18 -9.78 -25.65
CA ARG A 848 -1.15 -8.78 -24.56
C ARG A 848 -2.34 -7.81 -24.66
N ASP A 849 -2.41 -6.81 -23.77
CA ASP A 849 -3.48 -5.79 -23.79
C ASP A 849 -3.01 -4.40 -24.22
N THR A 850 -1.69 -4.13 -24.21
CA THR A 850 -1.13 -2.85 -24.70
C THR A 850 0.12 -3.07 -25.55
N GLN A 851 0.17 -2.59 -26.79
CA GLN A 851 1.36 -2.70 -27.66
C GLN A 851 1.76 -1.32 -28.21
N LEU A 852 3.07 -1.07 -28.35
CA LEU A 852 3.56 0.16 -28.97
C LEU A 852 3.41 0.10 -30.50
N LEU A 853 2.63 1.02 -31.06
CA LEU A 853 2.70 1.38 -32.48
C LEU A 853 3.90 2.29 -32.65
N ASP A 854 4.97 1.77 -33.25
CA ASP A 854 6.25 2.48 -33.40
C ASP A 854 6.08 3.78 -34.23
N TRP A 855 7.00 4.72 -34.06
CA TRP A 855 7.06 5.99 -34.77
C TRP A 855 7.51 5.85 -36.26
N GLY A 856 8.11 4.72 -36.67
CA GLY A 856 8.46 4.43 -38.08
C GLY A 856 9.79 4.98 -38.65
N TYR A 857 10.82 5.27 -37.83
CA TYR A 857 12.16 5.70 -38.32
C TYR A 857 12.92 4.51 -38.94
N PRO A 858 13.84 4.73 -39.90
CA PRO A 858 14.14 5.95 -40.64
C PRO A 858 13.44 5.99 -42.00
N SER A 859 12.12 5.76 -42.04
CA SER A 859 11.36 5.67 -43.30
C SER A 859 10.36 6.83 -43.49
N PRO A 860 10.82 8.08 -43.71
CA PRO A 860 9.94 9.23 -43.93
C PRO A 860 8.92 8.98 -45.05
N GLY A 861 7.67 9.37 -44.82
CA GLY A 861 6.60 9.29 -45.82
C GLY A 861 5.96 7.90 -45.98
N LYS A 862 6.31 6.94 -45.13
CA LYS A 862 5.60 5.66 -45.00
C LYS A 862 4.95 5.58 -43.62
N PRO A 863 3.68 5.14 -43.51
CA PRO A 863 3.06 4.95 -42.21
C PRO A 863 3.76 3.83 -41.45
N SER A 864 3.87 3.93 -40.13
CA SER A 864 4.12 2.74 -39.31
C SER A 864 2.82 1.96 -39.16
N TYR A 865 2.90 0.65 -38.99
CA TYR A 865 1.73 -0.18 -38.81
C TYR A 865 1.89 -1.17 -37.66
N MET A 866 0.74 -1.52 -37.09
CA MET A 866 0.55 -2.66 -36.21
C MET A 866 -0.73 -3.35 -36.62
N VAL A 867 -0.69 -4.68 -36.70
CA VAL A 867 -1.87 -5.49 -36.97
C VAL A 867 -2.16 -6.32 -35.73
N ILE A 868 -3.39 -6.21 -35.24
CA ILE A 868 -3.87 -6.98 -34.11
C ILE A 868 -5.13 -7.77 -34.46
N ASP A 869 -5.24 -8.97 -33.89
CA ASP A 869 -6.47 -9.76 -33.90
C ASP A 869 -7.02 -9.84 -32.48
N PHE A 870 -8.34 -9.91 -32.33
CA PHE A 870 -8.96 -10.25 -31.05
C PHE A 870 -10.29 -10.99 -31.26
N LEU A 871 -10.73 -11.70 -30.21
CA LEU A 871 -12.05 -12.33 -30.21
C LEU A 871 -13.09 -11.36 -29.66
N ALA A 872 -14.16 -11.15 -30.42
CA ALA A 872 -15.33 -10.39 -29.99
C ALA A 872 -16.32 -11.30 -29.23
N ASN A 873 -15.80 -12.04 -28.25
CA ASN A 873 -16.55 -13.00 -27.44
C ASN A 873 -17.05 -12.43 -26.10
N ASN A 874 -16.69 -11.18 -25.78
CA ASN A 874 -17.08 -10.48 -24.57
C ASN A 874 -18.01 -9.30 -24.92
N PRO A 875 -19.35 -9.44 -24.82
CA PRO A 875 -20.29 -8.41 -25.24
C PRO A 875 -20.14 -7.13 -24.40
N GLY A 876 -19.84 -6.02 -25.07
CA GLY A 876 -19.66 -4.74 -24.40
C GLY A 876 -19.26 -3.63 -25.36
N VAL A 877 -19.03 -2.45 -24.77
CA VAL A 877 -18.44 -1.30 -25.45
C VAL A 877 -17.07 -1.10 -24.83
N TRP A 878 -16.03 -1.37 -25.61
CA TRP A 878 -14.66 -1.43 -25.11
C TRP A 878 -13.81 -0.35 -25.74
N PRO A 879 -13.25 0.58 -24.97
CA PRO A 879 -12.30 1.54 -25.49
C PRO A 879 -11.07 0.84 -26.08
N PHE A 880 -10.61 1.35 -27.22
CA PHE A 880 -9.31 1.07 -27.81
C PHE A 880 -8.63 2.40 -28.09
N HIS A 881 -7.59 2.73 -27.31
CA HIS A 881 -7.05 4.09 -27.26
C HIS A 881 -5.55 4.13 -27.07
N CYS A 882 -4.95 5.28 -27.38
CA CYS A 882 -3.57 5.55 -27.00
C CYS A 882 -3.49 5.82 -25.49
N HIS A 883 -2.53 5.21 -24.82
CA HIS A 883 -2.35 5.34 -23.38
C HIS A 883 -1.53 6.59 -22.97
N VAL A 884 -1.08 7.40 -23.93
CA VAL A 884 -0.57 8.75 -23.63
C VAL A 884 -1.76 9.63 -23.23
N ALA A 885 -1.75 10.13 -21.99
CA ALA A 885 -2.86 10.88 -21.38
C ALA A 885 -3.32 12.05 -22.26
N TRP A 886 -2.36 12.76 -22.85
CA TRP A 886 -2.58 13.93 -23.69
C TRP A 886 -3.25 13.54 -25.02
N HIS A 887 -2.79 12.45 -25.65
CA HIS A 887 -3.37 11.95 -26.91
C HIS A 887 -4.80 11.44 -26.70
N SER A 888 -5.05 10.71 -25.61
CA SER A 888 -6.39 10.24 -25.24
C SER A 888 -7.35 11.41 -25.00
N THR A 889 -6.90 12.44 -24.26
CA THR A 889 -7.68 13.66 -24.00
C THR A 889 -8.00 14.43 -25.28
N ASP A 890 -7.10 14.40 -26.27
CA ASP A 890 -7.33 14.98 -27.60
C ASP A 890 -8.04 14.05 -28.60
N GLY A 891 -8.58 12.93 -28.12
CA GLY A 891 -9.55 12.11 -28.84
C GLY A 891 -8.97 10.91 -29.59
N LEU A 892 -7.73 10.49 -29.29
CA LEU A 892 -7.12 9.26 -29.83
C LEU A 892 -7.70 8.00 -29.16
N SER A 893 -8.98 7.79 -29.39
CA SER A 893 -9.76 6.68 -28.84
C SER A 893 -10.85 6.28 -29.82
N MET A 894 -11.14 4.99 -29.90
CA MET A 894 -12.32 4.43 -30.56
C MET A 894 -13.04 3.48 -29.61
N ASN A 895 -14.36 3.40 -29.70
CA ASN A 895 -15.16 2.51 -28.85
C ASN A 895 -15.62 1.30 -29.65
N LEU A 896 -15.13 0.10 -29.28
CA LEU A 896 -15.44 -1.15 -29.95
C LEU A 896 -16.78 -1.70 -29.43
N LEU A 897 -17.85 -1.60 -30.21
CA LEU A 897 -19.14 -2.21 -29.87
C LEU A 897 -19.14 -3.65 -30.39
N THR A 898 -19.04 -4.59 -29.45
CA THR A 898 -18.98 -6.03 -29.73
C THR A 898 -20.29 -6.71 -29.31
N ARG A 899 -20.84 -7.56 -30.16
CA ARG A 899 -22.04 -8.36 -29.85
C ARG A 899 -23.21 -7.54 -29.28
N PRO A 900 -23.69 -6.47 -29.97
CA PRO A 900 -24.84 -5.70 -29.52
C PRO A 900 -26.11 -6.55 -29.34
N ASP A 901 -26.22 -7.67 -30.07
CA ASP A 901 -27.29 -8.68 -29.91
C ASP A 901 -27.33 -9.32 -28.51
N LEU A 902 -26.18 -9.35 -27.82
CA LEU A 902 -26.06 -9.86 -26.45
C LEU A 902 -26.04 -8.76 -25.40
N ILE A 903 -25.56 -7.55 -25.74
CA ILE A 903 -25.55 -6.40 -24.81
C ILE A 903 -26.95 -6.10 -24.28
N THR A 904 -28.00 -6.18 -25.12
CA THR A 904 -29.41 -5.99 -24.72
C THR A 904 -29.94 -6.97 -23.68
N LYS A 905 -29.19 -8.05 -23.41
CA LYS A 905 -29.56 -9.10 -22.43
C LYS A 905 -28.77 -8.97 -21.12
N LEU A 906 -27.78 -8.10 -21.06
CA LEU A 906 -27.01 -7.84 -19.86
C LEU A 906 -27.92 -7.23 -18.78
N GLN A 907 -27.76 -7.70 -17.55
CA GLN A 907 -28.43 -7.08 -16.41
C GLN A 907 -27.67 -5.81 -16.03
N ILE A 908 -28.38 -4.70 -15.87
CA ILE A 908 -27.80 -3.44 -15.40
C ILE A 908 -27.73 -3.49 -13.87
N PRO A 909 -26.54 -3.38 -13.24
CA PRO A 909 -26.44 -3.25 -11.80
C PRO A 909 -27.12 -1.95 -11.32
N PRO A 910 -27.94 -1.97 -10.25
CA PRO A 910 -28.64 -0.77 -9.77
C PRO A 910 -27.71 0.41 -9.45
N THR A 911 -26.47 0.11 -9.04
CA THR A 911 -25.43 1.11 -8.75
C THR A 911 -25.05 1.94 -9.97
N ILE A 912 -25.11 1.40 -11.19
CA ILE A 912 -24.78 2.14 -12.41
C ILE A 912 -25.77 3.28 -12.65
N SER A 913 -27.07 3.00 -12.56
CA SER A 913 -28.11 4.01 -12.70
C SER A 913 -28.03 5.05 -11.59
N GLN A 914 -27.77 4.62 -10.35
CA GLN A 914 -27.61 5.53 -9.21
C GLN A 914 -26.43 6.49 -9.40
N THR A 915 -25.26 5.99 -9.82
CA THR A 915 -24.08 6.84 -10.06
C THR A 915 -24.32 7.87 -11.15
N CYS A 916 -25.03 7.52 -12.23
CA CYS A 916 -25.40 8.49 -13.26
C CYS A 916 -26.41 9.53 -12.73
N SER A 917 -27.35 9.16 -11.87
CA SER A 917 -28.25 10.12 -11.21
C SER A 917 -27.47 11.08 -10.31
N ASP A 918 -26.62 10.55 -9.41
CA ASP A 918 -25.79 11.33 -8.50
C ASP A 918 -24.88 12.31 -9.24
N TRP A 919 -24.30 11.87 -10.37
CA TRP A 919 -23.46 12.72 -11.22
C TRP A 919 -24.25 13.87 -11.85
N ARG A 920 -25.45 13.61 -12.37
CA ARG A 920 -26.30 14.65 -12.96
C ARG A 920 -26.79 15.64 -11.92
N ASP A 921 -27.15 15.16 -10.72
CA ASP A 921 -27.49 16.00 -9.58
C ASP A 921 -26.33 16.95 -9.24
N TYR A 922 -25.10 16.42 -9.15
CA TYR A 922 -23.89 17.24 -8.93
C TYR A 922 -23.67 18.28 -10.04
N ARG A 923 -24.01 17.96 -11.29
CA ARG A 923 -23.91 18.88 -12.44
C ARG A 923 -25.08 19.87 -12.55
N GLY A 924 -26.10 19.77 -11.70
CA GLY A 924 -27.32 20.58 -11.77
C GLY A 924 -28.19 20.27 -13.01
N LEU A 925 -28.11 19.04 -13.52
CA LEU A 925 -28.89 18.55 -14.66
C LEU A 925 -30.14 17.80 -14.19
N ASP A 926 -31.20 17.82 -15.00
CA ASP A 926 -32.45 17.10 -14.70
C ASP A 926 -32.23 15.58 -14.58
N THR A 927 -32.62 15.00 -13.45
CA THR A 927 -32.52 13.55 -13.17
C THR A 927 -33.66 12.73 -13.77
N GLU A 928 -34.82 13.34 -14.09
CA GLU A 928 -35.94 12.63 -14.73
C GLU A 928 -35.68 12.35 -16.22
N ALA A 929 -34.77 13.09 -16.85
CA ALA A 929 -34.39 12.87 -18.25
C ALA A 929 -33.67 11.52 -18.49
N LEU A 930 -33.12 10.87 -17.45
CA LEU A 930 -32.64 9.48 -17.51
C LEU A 930 -33.79 8.48 -17.77
N VAL A 931 -35.01 8.82 -17.31
CA VAL A 931 -36.23 8.02 -17.48
C VAL A 931 -36.93 8.36 -18.81
N ILE A 932 -36.76 9.56 -19.36
CA ILE A 932 -37.38 9.96 -20.64
C ILE A 932 -36.58 9.49 -21.86
N ALA A 933 -35.26 9.28 -21.74
CA ALA A 933 -34.53 8.46 -22.71
C ALA A 933 -34.87 6.94 -22.60
N ALA A 934 -35.65 6.56 -21.59
CA ALA A 934 -36.12 5.21 -21.31
C ALA A 934 -37.62 4.99 -21.65
N ALA A 935 -38.23 5.88 -22.47
CA ALA A 935 -39.58 5.72 -23.02
C ALA A 935 -39.58 5.63 -24.55
#